data_AF-A0A934S2W5-F1
#
_entry.id   AF-A0A934S2W5-F1
#
_cell.length_a   1.000
_cell.length_b   1.000
_cell.length_c   1.000
_cell.angle_alpha   90.00
_cell.angle_beta   90.00
_cell.angle_gamma   90.00
#
_symmetry.space_group_name_H-M   'P 1'
#
loop_
_entity.id
_entity.type
_entity.pdbx_description
1 polymer ?
#
loop_
_entity_poly.entity_id
_entity_poly.type
_entity_poly.pdbx_seq_one_letter_code
_entity_poly.pdbx_strand_id
1 'polypeptide(L)'
;MKFLRFGLLAGFFLPACASAGVLAHYSFDSDFSDSSGNSQNATLVDADTSGNSGIITSAGDFAFGGGAMDFSSDRDYLDVPTTSFASGSSYTIAFWARKTAGDTGNPAQWDMVIGDRENANYFIALNDTTGAGLRWRGISSATNQQADFTLTKDYAWHHYAVVAAGTTVSLYLDGALISTETGKDTAFHYNTIGEAYLATNNFDFHGQIDEMWVLDEALDAASVNTLYTSNTVEDDGAFQGFQYHFDGDFTDSGISANDGTPGGAAAITTDSAAIAAGSGALSLDGADDSKVSLATPGSYDSTHPWTATWWARRTVLGADQGMVMGKAGNSGDFIWLNDKFTGLRFRSSNSTNFDFDTPIDSELRHYALVADGAGNLNLYLDGQLTQTLTGNTSFAVDTIGAGYPTSSLHYNFNGTLDEVRLSPVALGAEQIEAIYEEEKPEETSPEISRLIIVLQGGQSNSDGRATITGLPAELQAAQSDVDFYYRVEGGTAKLTTLRPGLSESSQFGPEITLGRHMANLYANETGTRVAIIKYANGGTNLNVQWKAGGTATTSGDGTEYVAFQETVTSGLAALAAKYPNATLELESMVWMQGESDAVSGWADLYQANLTAFIADVRLTYGSNLPFVIGRLSSKQTSLTSSYLKTVQAAQDAVAAADPLTSIFNTDSFELNSDNLHFSANGQQDMGSAFAAKTAYYGWVVDTFSNEDIQAGLAEPDADRDGDGQSNEMEFLGASDPYSSTSQFNATFLKDGPDSGIISHPSSAYRLYTVEKLLEDGSGWEEILTSTPGTGEMMNQTLEATGSRGIYRVTVALP
;
A
#
# COMPACT_ATOMS: atom_id res chain seq x y z
N MET A 1 28.46 -16.73 -2.65
CA MET A 1 28.78 -17.96 -1.87
C MET A 1 28.37 -17.71 -0.43
N LYS A 2 27.58 -18.63 0.17
CA LYS A 2 26.95 -18.63 1.53
C LYS A 2 25.61 -17.88 1.62
N PHE A 3 24.49 -18.44 2.11
CA PHE A 3 24.11 -19.77 2.59
C PHE A 3 22.59 -19.93 2.37
N LEU A 4 22.13 -20.98 1.67
CA LEU A 4 20.74 -21.43 1.74
C LEU A 4 20.55 -22.25 3.03
N ARG A 5 19.51 -21.95 3.80
CA ARG A 5 18.96 -22.85 4.82
C ARG A 5 17.61 -23.39 4.32
N PHE A 6 17.60 -24.61 3.82
CA PHE A 6 16.39 -25.39 3.66
C PHE A 6 16.05 -26.04 5.01
N GLY A 7 14.94 -25.63 5.62
CA GLY A 7 14.31 -26.33 6.73
C GLY A 7 13.22 -27.25 6.19
N LEU A 8 13.45 -28.56 6.25
CA LEU A 8 12.50 -29.59 5.90
C LEU A 8 11.56 -29.79 7.11
N LEU A 9 10.24 -29.57 6.97
CA LEU A 9 9.26 -30.08 7.94
C LEU A 9 8.36 -31.11 7.28
N ALA A 10 8.40 -32.33 7.81
CA ALA A 10 7.57 -33.45 7.43
C ALA A 10 6.20 -33.33 8.11
N GLY A 11 5.13 -33.39 7.31
CA GLY A 11 3.75 -33.43 7.81
C GLY A 11 3.42 -34.74 8.51
N PHE A 12 2.88 -34.64 9.73
CA PHE A 12 2.12 -35.70 10.37
C PHE A 12 0.65 -35.32 10.32
N PHE A 13 -0.17 -36.16 9.69
CA PHE A 13 -1.62 -36.09 9.77
C PHE A 13 -2.08 -36.60 11.15
N LEU A 14 -2.83 -35.77 11.87
CA LEU A 14 -3.75 -36.20 12.92
C LEU A 14 -5.17 -35.74 12.55
N PRO A 15 -6.21 -36.52 12.88
CA PRO A 15 -7.60 -36.16 12.57
C PRO A 15 -8.00 -34.92 13.38
N ALA A 16 -8.72 -34.01 12.74
CA ALA A 16 -9.28 -32.81 13.36
C ALA A 16 -10.15 -33.18 14.57
N CYS A 17 -9.77 -32.67 15.74
CA CYS A 17 -10.65 -32.60 16.90
C CYS A 17 -11.53 -31.35 16.79
N ALA A 18 -12.75 -31.42 17.31
CA ALA A 18 -13.55 -30.24 17.61
C ALA A 18 -12.93 -29.52 18.84
N SER A 19 -13.03 -28.18 18.93
CA SER A 19 -12.50 -27.35 20.04
C SER A 19 -13.60 -26.54 20.74
N ALA A 20 -13.23 -25.85 21.83
CA ALA A 20 -14.00 -25.74 23.07
C ALA A 20 -14.64 -24.40 23.47
N GLY A 21 -15.86 -24.46 24.04
CA GLY A 21 -16.49 -23.35 24.76
C GLY A 21 -16.07 -23.28 26.24
N VAL A 22 -15.40 -22.19 26.63
CA VAL A 22 -15.08 -21.92 28.05
C VAL A 22 -16.33 -21.39 28.75
N LEU A 23 -16.78 -22.05 29.83
CA LEU A 23 -17.91 -21.60 30.66
C LEU A 23 -17.48 -20.72 31.83
N ALA A 24 -16.36 -21.06 32.47
CA ALA A 24 -15.80 -20.30 33.57
C ALA A 24 -14.29 -20.54 33.66
N HIS A 25 -13.54 -19.49 33.99
CA HIS A 25 -12.12 -19.60 34.33
C HIS A 25 -11.85 -18.76 35.59
N TYR A 26 -11.21 -19.34 36.58
CA TYR A 26 -10.77 -18.63 37.79
C TYR A 26 -9.26 -18.80 37.93
N SER A 27 -8.48 -17.77 37.59
CA SER A 27 -7.02 -17.81 37.71
C SER A 27 -6.53 -17.63 39.14
N PHE A 28 -7.31 -16.98 40.02
CA PHE A 28 -6.93 -16.68 41.40
C PHE A 28 -5.64 -15.83 41.55
N ASP A 29 -5.24 -15.11 40.50
CA ASP A 29 -4.05 -14.25 40.51
C ASP A 29 -4.15 -13.08 41.50
N SER A 30 -5.33 -12.47 41.54
CA SER A 30 -5.56 -11.25 42.31
C SER A 30 -6.96 -11.13 42.90
N ASP A 31 -7.94 -11.85 42.35
CA ASP A 31 -9.31 -11.85 42.83
C ASP A 31 -10.03 -13.17 42.50
N PHE A 32 -11.33 -13.20 42.75
CA PHE A 32 -12.22 -14.34 42.53
C PHE A 32 -13.12 -14.15 41.29
N SER A 33 -12.74 -13.24 40.39
CA SER A 33 -13.53 -12.96 39.18
C SER A 33 -13.39 -14.10 38.17
N ASP A 34 -14.43 -14.26 37.36
CA ASP A 34 -14.41 -15.17 36.22
C ASP A 34 -13.74 -14.50 35.02
N SER A 35 -12.53 -14.94 34.66
CA SER A 35 -11.73 -14.42 33.56
C SER A 35 -12.21 -14.85 32.17
N SER A 36 -13.20 -15.77 32.08
CA SER A 36 -13.79 -16.16 30.79
C SER A 36 -14.71 -15.10 30.18
N GLY A 37 -15.15 -14.10 30.97
CA GLY A 37 -16.09 -13.07 30.53
C GLY A 37 -17.57 -13.47 30.66
N ASN A 38 -17.88 -14.70 31.09
CA ASN A 38 -19.25 -15.19 31.25
C ASN A 38 -19.92 -14.75 32.56
N SER A 39 -19.25 -13.90 33.35
CA SER A 39 -19.75 -13.32 34.60
C SER A 39 -20.06 -14.36 35.68
N GLN A 40 -19.37 -15.50 35.66
CA GLN A 40 -19.51 -16.56 36.66
C GLN A 40 -18.71 -16.26 37.95
N ASN A 41 -18.64 -15.01 38.37
CA ASN A 41 -17.76 -14.55 39.45
C ASN A 41 -18.00 -15.31 40.76
N ALA A 42 -16.91 -15.64 41.46
CA ALA A 42 -16.95 -16.32 42.74
C ALA A 42 -16.93 -15.33 43.92
N THR A 43 -17.43 -15.76 45.07
CA THR A 43 -17.33 -15.03 46.34
C THR A 43 -16.76 -15.93 47.43
N LEU A 44 -15.68 -15.51 48.08
CA LEU A 44 -15.13 -16.24 49.23
C LEU A 44 -16.07 -16.19 50.43
N VAL A 45 -16.42 -17.38 50.91
CA VAL A 45 -17.08 -17.61 52.19
C VAL A 45 -16.05 -18.19 53.15
N ASP A 46 -15.55 -17.31 54.01
CA ASP A 46 -14.59 -17.59 55.08
C ASP A 46 -15.37 -17.85 56.38
N ALA A 47 -15.43 -19.13 56.76
CA ALA A 47 -16.21 -19.69 57.85
C ALA A 47 -15.32 -19.94 59.09
N ASP A 48 -15.93 -19.88 60.28
CA ASP A 48 -15.29 -20.09 61.59
C ASP A 48 -14.12 -19.13 61.94
N THR A 49 -12.98 -19.14 61.24
CA THR A 49 -11.75 -18.39 61.59
C THR A 49 -11.36 -17.31 60.57
N SER A 50 -12.02 -16.15 60.61
CA SER A 50 -11.77 -15.08 59.63
C SER A 50 -10.29 -14.77 59.34
N GLY A 51 -9.94 -14.82 58.04
CA GLY A 51 -8.68 -14.40 57.45
C GLY A 51 -7.64 -15.52 57.28
N ASN A 52 -8.04 -16.78 57.40
CA ASN A 52 -7.20 -17.97 57.23
C ASN A 52 -7.27 -18.60 55.82
N SER A 53 -8.27 -18.26 55.01
CA SER A 53 -8.32 -18.57 53.58
C SER A 53 -8.26 -17.32 52.71
N GLY A 54 -7.69 -17.45 51.51
CA GLY A 54 -7.62 -16.37 50.55
C GLY A 54 -6.54 -16.57 49.50
N ILE A 55 -6.34 -15.56 48.65
CA ILE A 55 -5.33 -15.61 47.59
C ILE A 55 -3.94 -15.44 48.19
N ILE A 56 -3.07 -16.43 47.96
CA ILE A 56 -1.64 -16.39 48.29
C ILE A 56 -0.84 -16.04 47.03
N THR A 57 0.11 -15.11 47.15
CA THR A 57 0.91 -14.57 46.03
C THR A 57 2.41 -14.79 46.19
N SER A 58 2.80 -15.59 47.19
CA SER A 58 4.20 -15.95 47.42
C SER A 58 4.71 -16.84 46.29
N ALA A 59 5.86 -16.50 45.70
CA ALA A 59 6.44 -17.28 44.60
C ALA A 59 6.67 -18.74 45.02
N GLY A 60 6.09 -19.68 44.27
CA GLY A 60 6.12 -21.12 44.57
C GLY A 60 4.88 -21.65 45.29
N ASP A 61 3.95 -20.78 45.70
CA ASP A 61 2.66 -21.13 46.28
C ASP A 61 1.48 -21.01 45.28
N PHE A 62 1.80 -20.84 44.00
CA PHE A 62 0.88 -20.90 42.86
C PHE A 62 1.54 -21.67 41.71
N ALA A 63 0.74 -22.24 40.81
CA ALA A 63 1.20 -23.02 39.66
C ALA A 63 1.43 -22.14 38.43
N PHE A 64 0.50 -21.22 38.15
CA PHE A 64 0.55 -20.25 37.06
C PHE A 64 0.26 -18.83 37.56
N GLY A 65 0.56 -17.83 36.72
CA GLY A 65 0.22 -16.44 37.00
C GLY A 65 0.93 -15.85 38.23
N GLY A 66 0.17 -15.25 39.13
CA GLY A 66 0.62 -14.42 40.25
C GLY A 66 0.02 -14.78 41.61
N GLY A 67 -0.91 -15.73 41.67
CA GLY A 67 -1.53 -16.16 42.92
C GLY A 67 -2.32 -17.47 42.79
N ALA A 68 -2.67 -18.06 43.92
CA ALA A 68 -3.55 -19.23 43.99
C ALA A 68 -4.51 -19.08 45.16
N MET A 69 -5.66 -19.73 45.09
CA MET A 69 -6.60 -19.78 46.21
C MET A 69 -6.11 -20.79 47.25
N ASP A 70 -5.79 -20.33 48.46
CA ASP A 70 -5.39 -21.16 49.60
C ASP A 70 -6.60 -21.34 50.54
N PHE A 71 -7.05 -22.59 50.67
CA PHE A 71 -8.15 -22.99 51.54
C PHE A 71 -7.63 -23.61 52.84
N SER A 72 -8.23 -23.17 53.94
CA SER A 72 -8.08 -23.70 55.29
C SER A 72 -9.06 -24.85 55.55
N SER A 73 -8.81 -25.65 56.60
CA SER A 73 -9.60 -26.83 56.98
C SER A 73 -10.79 -26.53 57.93
N ASP A 74 -11.46 -25.38 57.78
CA ASP A 74 -12.59 -24.95 58.62
C ASP A 74 -13.85 -24.49 57.87
N ARG A 75 -14.13 -25.14 56.74
CA ARG A 75 -15.32 -25.01 55.87
C ARG A 75 -15.32 -23.75 55.01
N ASP A 76 -14.12 -23.37 54.56
CA ASP A 76 -13.94 -22.27 53.64
C ASP A 76 -14.17 -22.72 52.20
N TYR A 77 -14.88 -21.90 51.44
CA TYR A 77 -15.19 -22.20 50.05
C TYR A 77 -15.44 -20.93 49.24
N LEU A 78 -15.35 -21.06 47.92
CA LEU A 78 -15.83 -20.07 46.98
C LEU A 78 -17.26 -20.43 46.57
N ASP A 79 -18.21 -19.54 46.83
CA ASP A 79 -19.57 -19.59 46.30
C ASP A 79 -19.56 -19.15 44.84
N VAL A 80 -20.06 -20.00 43.93
CA VAL A 80 -20.10 -19.73 42.49
C VAL A 80 -21.50 -19.91 41.92
N PRO A 81 -21.86 -19.23 40.82
CA PRO A 81 -23.15 -19.43 40.17
C PRO A 81 -23.39 -20.90 39.82
N THR A 82 -24.59 -21.38 40.12
CA THR A 82 -24.95 -22.79 39.92
C THR A 82 -24.88 -23.18 38.44
N THR A 83 -24.13 -24.24 38.15
CA THR A 83 -23.93 -24.77 36.81
C THR A 83 -24.25 -26.26 36.75
N SER A 84 -24.85 -26.72 35.65
CA SER A 84 -25.34 -28.09 35.50
C SER A 84 -25.06 -28.66 34.11
N PHE A 85 -24.52 -29.87 34.08
CA PHE A 85 -24.34 -30.69 32.89
C PHE A 85 -25.31 -31.87 32.92
N ALA A 86 -26.08 -32.04 31.84
CA ALA A 86 -26.96 -33.19 31.69
C ALA A 86 -26.14 -34.47 31.45
N SER A 87 -26.70 -35.63 31.82
CA SER A 87 -26.10 -36.91 31.47
C SER A 87 -25.96 -37.04 29.96
N GLY A 88 -24.77 -37.42 29.48
CA GLY A 88 -24.44 -37.49 28.06
C GLY A 88 -23.83 -36.21 27.48
N SER A 89 -23.92 -35.07 28.17
CA SER A 89 -23.23 -33.84 27.76
C SER A 89 -21.73 -34.02 27.86
N SER A 90 -21.02 -33.33 26.96
CA SER A 90 -19.58 -33.18 27.03
C SER A 90 -19.23 -32.04 27.98
N TYR A 91 -18.17 -32.19 28.78
CA TYR A 91 -17.60 -31.12 29.57
C TYR A 91 -16.20 -31.50 30.05
N THR A 92 -15.41 -30.49 30.39
CA THR A 92 -14.10 -30.65 31.00
C THR A 92 -13.99 -29.74 32.20
N ILE A 93 -13.59 -30.30 33.34
CA ILE A 93 -13.22 -29.53 34.53
C ILE A 93 -11.74 -29.77 34.77
N ALA A 94 -10.94 -28.73 34.67
CA ALA A 94 -9.50 -28.78 34.82
C ALA A 94 -9.01 -27.77 35.86
N PHE A 95 -8.02 -28.15 36.65
CA PHE A 95 -7.48 -27.31 37.71
C PHE A 95 -6.09 -27.77 38.13
N TRP A 96 -5.29 -26.83 38.62
CA TRP A 96 -4.10 -27.13 39.41
C TRP A 96 -4.49 -27.27 40.88
N ALA A 97 -3.93 -28.26 41.57
CA ALA A 97 -4.12 -28.41 43.00
C ALA A 97 -2.86 -28.91 43.71
N ARG A 98 -2.65 -28.40 44.93
CA ARG A 98 -1.61 -28.83 45.86
C ARG A 98 -2.16 -28.86 47.29
N LYS A 99 -2.22 -30.06 47.87
CA LYS A 99 -2.76 -30.27 49.22
C LYS A 99 -1.75 -29.98 50.33
N THR A 100 -2.26 -29.60 51.51
CA THR A 100 -1.44 -29.41 52.71
C THR A 100 -1.11 -30.74 53.38
N ALA A 101 0.19 -30.98 53.61
CA ALA A 101 0.66 -32.23 54.19
C ALA A 101 0.18 -32.47 55.62
N GLY A 102 -0.43 -33.63 55.86
CA GLY A 102 -0.83 -34.07 57.20
C GLY A 102 -2.22 -33.64 57.63
N ASP A 103 -2.96 -32.91 56.78
CA ASP A 103 -4.41 -32.91 56.90
C ASP A 103 -4.97 -34.23 56.37
N THR A 104 -5.89 -34.79 57.13
CA THR A 104 -6.54 -36.06 56.77
C THR A 104 -8.04 -36.04 57.04
N GLY A 105 -8.65 -34.87 57.29
CA GLY A 105 -10.11 -34.64 57.30
C GLY A 105 -10.93 -35.90 57.64
N ASN A 106 -10.70 -36.44 58.84
CA ASN A 106 -10.84 -37.87 59.20
C ASN A 106 -12.04 -38.60 58.55
N PRO A 107 -12.03 -39.94 58.37
CA PRO A 107 -11.05 -40.86 57.78
C PRO A 107 -11.61 -41.58 56.52
N ALA A 108 -12.62 -41.03 55.85
CA ALA A 108 -13.01 -41.50 54.50
C ALA A 108 -12.43 -40.62 53.37
N GLN A 109 -11.52 -39.70 53.71
CA GLN A 109 -10.29 -39.39 52.96
C GLN A 109 -10.48 -38.53 51.71
N TRP A 110 -11.41 -37.58 51.70
CA TRP A 110 -11.69 -36.78 50.51
C TRP A 110 -11.67 -35.29 50.80
N ASP A 111 -10.85 -34.56 50.05
CA ASP A 111 -10.79 -33.11 49.99
C ASP A 111 -11.58 -32.66 48.75
N MET A 112 -12.68 -31.94 48.95
CA MET A 112 -13.61 -31.57 47.89
C MET A 112 -13.10 -30.36 47.12
N VAL A 113 -12.76 -30.56 45.85
CA VAL A 113 -12.24 -29.48 44.99
C VAL A 113 -13.38 -28.62 44.45
N ILE A 114 -14.42 -29.26 43.92
CA ILE A 114 -15.57 -28.58 43.30
C ILE A 114 -16.79 -29.50 43.37
N GLY A 115 -17.97 -28.93 43.63
CA GLY A 115 -19.22 -29.70 43.66
C GLY A 115 -20.44 -28.93 44.13
N ASP A 116 -21.48 -29.69 44.45
CA ASP A 116 -22.72 -29.16 45.01
C ASP A 116 -22.68 -29.22 46.53
N ARG A 117 -22.82 -28.06 47.18
CA ARG A 117 -22.82 -27.95 48.64
C ARG A 117 -24.10 -28.47 49.30
N GLU A 118 -25.23 -28.41 48.62
CA GLU A 118 -26.54 -28.81 49.15
C GLU A 118 -26.87 -30.29 48.88
N ASN A 119 -26.05 -30.96 48.08
CA ASN A 119 -26.26 -32.34 47.65
C ASN A 119 -25.07 -33.23 48.01
N ALA A 120 -25.35 -34.45 48.48
CA ALA A 120 -24.32 -35.46 48.77
C ALA A 120 -23.73 -36.13 47.51
N ASN A 121 -24.17 -35.66 46.35
CA ASN A 121 -23.87 -36.12 45.01
C ASN A 121 -23.31 -34.91 44.24
N TYR A 122 -22.63 -35.16 43.12
CA TYR A 122 -21.95 -34.13 42.32
C TYR A 122 -20.73 -33.50 43.01
N PHE A 123 -19.61 -34.21 42.97
CA PHE A 123 -18.34 -33.65 43.41
C PHE A 123 -17.13 -34.27 42.71
N ILE A 124 -16.04 -33.51 42.66
CA ILE A 124 -14.69 -34.00 42.39
C ILE A 124 -13.88 -33.83 43.68
N ALA A 125 -13.22 -34.91 44.11
CA ALA A 125 -12.45 -34.91 45.34
C ALA A 125 -11.13 -35.66 45.22
N LEU A 126 -10.12 -35.21 45.99
CA LEU A 126 -8.79 -35.81 46.10
C LEU A 126 -8.62 -36.57 47.42
N ASN A 127 -7.75 -37.58 47.47
CA ASN A 127 -7.58 -38.43 48.66
C ASN A 127 -6.13 -38.57 49.12
N ASP A 128 -5.91 -38.57 50.44
CA ASP A 128 -4.59 -38.57 51.09
C ASP A 128 -4.11 -39.89 51.69
N THR A 129 -4.97 -40.89 51.77
CA THR A 129 -4.69 -42.07 52.60
C THR A 129 -4.89 -43.38 51.84
N THR A 130 -6.02 -44.09 51.93
CA THR A 130 -6.19 -45.42 51.27
C THR A 130 -7.18 -45.40 50.10
N GLY A 131 -7.10 -46.38 49.18
CA GLY A 131 -7.99 -46.41 48.00
C GLY A 131 -7.60 -45.45 46.88
N ALA A 132 -8.57 -45.08 46.05
CA ALA A 132 -8.40 -44.19 44.88
C ALA A 132 -7.83 -42.81 45.29
N GLY A 133 -7.13 -42.15 44.36
CA GLY A 133 -6.52 -40.83 44.55
C GLY A 133 -7.43 -39.68 44.14
N LEU A 134 -8.28 -39.88 43.13
CA LEU A 134 -9.33 -38.92 42.72
C LEU A 134 -10.66 -39.65 42.54
N ARG A 135 -11.74 -39.02 43.00
CA ARG A 135 -13.11 -39.46 42.75
C ARG A 135 -13.87 -38.39 41.98
N TRP A 136 -14.52 -38.82 40.91
CA TRP A 136 -15.63 -38.10 40.31
C TRP A 136 -16.93 -38.79 40.70
N ARG A 137 -17.91 -38.04 41.22
CA ARG A 137 -19.25 -38.53 41.55
C ARG A 137 -20.31 -37.67 40.87
N GLY A 138 -21.21 -38.31 40.13
CA GLY A 138 -22.43 -37.72 39.59
C GLY A 138 -23.60 -37.87 40.58
N ILE A 139 -24.73 -38.40 40.13
CA ILE A 139 -26.01 -38.42 40.86
C ILE A 139 -26.10 -39.37 42.07
N SER A 140 -25.27 -40.42 42.16
CA SER A 140 -25.32 -41.39 43.27
C SER A 140 -23.99 -42.16 43.44
N SER A 141 -23.88 -42.99 44.48
CA SER A 141 -22.73 -43.89 44.70
C SER A 141 -22.81 -45.21 43.90
N ALA A 142 -23.78 -45.37 42.99
CA ALA A 142 -23.86 -46.53 42.13
C ALA A 142 -22.69 -46.56 41.12
N THR A 143 -22.32 -47.75 40.65
CA THR A 143 -21.12 -47.97 39.83
C THR A 143 -21.12 -47.20 38.51
N ASN A 144 -22.29 -46.91 37.93
CA ASN A 144 -22.42 -46.09 36.72
C ASN A 144 -22.37 -44.58 37.02
N GLN A 145 -22.41 -44.14 38.27
CA GLN A 145 -22.53 -42.71 38.64
C GLN A 145 -21.34 -42.24 39.49
N GLN A 146 -20.31 -43.09 39.58
CA GLN A 146 -19.05 -42.82 40.26
C GLN A 146 -17.90 -43.38 39.42
N ALA A 147 -16.81 -42.63 39.34
CA ALA A 147 -15.53 -43.05 38.80
C ALA A 147 -14.44 -42.80 39.84
N ASP A 148 -13.65 -43.84 40.13
CA ASP A 148 -12.58 -43.84 41.13
C ASP A 148 -11.24 -44.09 40.43
N PHE A 149 -10.34 -43.11 40.44
CA PHE A 149 -9.07 -43.17 39.73
C PHE A 149 -7.92 -43.39 40.71
N THR A 150 -7.07 -44.38 40.43
CA THR A 150 -5.89 -44.66 41.27
C THR A 150 -4.74 -43.76 40.85
N LEU A 151 -4.27 -42.91 41.76
CA LEU A 151 -3.16 -41.96 41.54
C LEU A 151 -2.09 -42.14 42.61
N THR A 152 -0.88 -41.65 42.31
CA THR A 152 0.12 -41.37 43.34
C THR A 152 -0.40 -40.25 44.23
N LYS A 153 -0.27 -40.42 45.55
CA LYS A 153 -0.72 -39.44 46.53
C LYS A 153 0.51 -38.73 47.08
N ASP A 154 0.65 -37.46 46.76
CA ASP A 154 1.67 -36.59 47.29
C ASP A 154 1.10 -35.17 47.52
N TYR A 155 1.99 -34.23 47.82
CA TYR A 155 1.67 -32.84 48.18
C TYR A 155 2.38 -31.86 47.23
N ALA A 156 2.68 -32.30 46.00
CA ALA A 156 3.17 -31.45 44.94
C ALA A 156 2.00 -30.82 44.16
N TRP A 157 2.32 -29.80 43.36
CA TRP A 157 1.39 -29.27 42.37
C TRP A 157 1.17 -30.30 41.27
N HIS A 158 -0.10 -30.56 40.98
CA HIS A 158 -0.54 -31.38 39.86
C HIS A 158 -1.67 -30.70 39.10
N HIS A 159 -1.68 -30.88 37.79
CA HIS A 159 -2.80 -30.49 36.93
C HIS A 159 -3.73 -31.68 36.74
N TYR A 160 -4.99 -31.51 37.12
CA TYR A 160 -6.05 -32.51 36.95
C TYR A 160 -6.99 -32.04 35.86
N ALA A 161 -7.34 -32.90 34.90
CA ALA A 161 -8.43 -32.64 33.97
C ALA A 161 -9.40 -33.83 33.92
N VAL A 162 -10.64 -33.60 34.37
CA VAL A 162 -11.74 -34.57 34.30
C VAL A 162 -12.56 -34.26 33.06
N VAL A 163 -12.45 -35.13 32.05
CA VAL A 163 -13.10 -35.00 30.74
C VAL A 163 -14.26 -35.98 30.65
N ALA A 164 -15.49 -35.47 30.57
CA ALA A 164 -16.69 -36.28 30.38
C ALA A 164 -17.19 -36.16 28.94
N ALA A 165 -17.52 -37.29 28.32
CA ALA A 165 -18.09 -37.34 26.97
C ALA A 165 -19.03 -38.54 26.84
N GLY A 166 -20.31 -38.28 26.53
CA GLY A 166 -21.32 -39.32 26.39
C GLY A 166 -21.45 -40.16 27.67
N THR A 167 -20.97 -41.40 27.66
CA THR A 167 -21.00 -42.30 28.83
C THR A 167 -19.60 -42.57 29.41
N THR A 168 -18.65 -41.69 29.14
CA THR A 168 -17.26 -41.85 29.56
C THR A 168 -16.82 -40.71 30.44
N VAL A 169 -15.95 -41.02 31.42
CA VAL A 169 -15.23 -40.04 32.24
C VAL A 169 -13.76 -40.43 32.20
N SER A 170 -12.93 -39.55 31.65
CA SER A 170 -11.49 -39.70 31.56
C SER A 170 -10.81 -38.78 32.55
N LEU A 171 -9.74 -39.25 33.18
CA LEU A 171 -8.88 -38.41 34.01
C LEU A 171 -7.51 -38.28 33.35
N TYR A 172 -7.06 -37.05 33.21
CA TYR A 172 -5.69 -36.70 32.88
C TYR A 172 -4.99 -36.10 34.10
N LEU A 173 -3.72 -36.45 34.28
CA LEU A 173 -2.84 -35.89 35.30
C LEU A 173 -1.58 -35.37 34.60
N ASP A 174 -1.24 -34.10 34.83
CA ASP A 174 -0.06 -33.44 34.24
C ASP A 174 0.01 -33.60 32.71
N GLY A 175 -1.14 -33.40 32.04
CA GLY A 175 -1.29 -33.53 30.59
C GLY A 175 -1.42 -34.98 30.07
N ALA A 176 -1.15 -35.99 30.89
CA ALA A 176 -1.17 -37.40 30.48
C ALA A 176 -2.46 -38.13 30.88
N LEU A 177 -3.04 -38.91 29.97
CA LEU A 177 -4.22 -39.73 30.27
C LEU A 177 -3.88 -40.82 31.28
N ILE A 178 -4.59 -40.85 32.41
CA ILE A 178 -4.46 -41.88 33.45
C ILE A 178 -5.37 -43.07 33.16
N SER A 179 -6.66 -42.82 32.98
CA SER A 179 -7.67 -43.85 32.70
C SER A 179 -8.93 -43.24 32.14
N THR A 180 -9.70 -44.05 31.42
CA THR A 180 -11.05 -43.75 30.95
C THR A 180 -12.02 -44.78 31.50
N GLU A 181 -12.98 -44.32 32.29
CA GLU A 181 -14.07 -45.14 32.80
C GLU A 181 -15.28 -45.04 31.85
N THR A 182 -15.94 -46.17 31.57
CA THR A 182 -17.05 -46.24 30.60
C THR A 182 -18.36 -46.68 31.25
N GLY A 183 -19.48 -46.52 30.53
CA GLY A 183 -20.81 -46.87 31.04
C GLY A 183 -21.28 -45.98 32.19
N LYS A 184 -20.78 -44.73 32.22
CA LYS A 184 -21.08 -43.74 33.22
C LYS A 184 -22.28 -42.88 32.82
N ASP A 185 -23.00 -42.42 33.83
CA ASP A 185 -24.06 -41.43 33.77
C ASP A 185 -23.45 -40.10 34.16
N THR A 186 -23.04 -39.31 33.17
CA THR A 186 -22.12 -38.16 33.32
C THR A 186 -22.78 -36.89 33.84
N ALA A 187 -24.00 -36.95 34.40
CA ALA A 187 -24.62 -35.75 34.96
C ALA A 187 -23.75 -35.15 36.09
N PHE A 188 -23.51 -33.84 36.03
CA PHE A 188 -22.70 -33.13 37.02
C PHE A 188 -23.29 -31.75 37.34
N HIS A 189 -23.17 -31.33 38.59
CA HIS A 189 -23.73 -30.09 39.11
C HIS A 189 -22.77 -29.48 40.13
N TYR A 190 -22.56 -28.18 40.10
CA TYR A 190 -21.74 -27.51 41.11
C TYR A 190 -22.25 -26.11 41.41
N ASN A 191 -21.98 -25.67 42.64
CA ASN A 191 -22.19 -24.30 43.11
C ASN A 191 -21.07 -23.84 44.06
N THR A 192 -20.05 -24.67 44.31
CA THR A 192 -18.91 -24.31 45.17
C THR A 192 -17.58 -24.86 44.66
N ILE A 193 -16.50 -24.13 44.93
CA ILE A 193 -15.09 -24.56 44.79
C ILE A 193 -14.47 -24.55 46.20
N GLY A 194 -13.69 -25.57 46.56
CA GLY A 194 -13.06 -25.73 47.88
C GLY A 194 -13.93 -26.44 48.92
N GLU A 195 -15.22 -26.66 48.65
CA GLU A 195 -16.08 -27.53 49.46
C GLU A 195 -17.13 -28.18 48.53
N ALA A 196 -17.67 -29.31 48.95
CA ALA A 196 -18.91 -29.89 48.41
C ALA A 196 -19.57 -30.73 49.51
N TYR A 197 -20.87 -30.96 49.41
CA TYR A 197 -21.63 -31.79 50.35
C TYR A 197 -21.56 -31.34 51.82
N LEU A 198 -22.49 -30.47 52.24
CA LEU A 198 -22.60 -29.99 53.61
C LEU A 198 -23.02 -31.11 54.58
N ALA A 199 -22.04 -31.83 55.11
CA ALA A 199 -22.21 -32.92 56.06
C ALA A 199 -21.78 -32.53 57.49
N THR A 200 -22.09 -33.40 58.46
CA THR A 200 -21.57 -33.27 59.84
C THR A 200 -20.04 -33.40 59.90
N ASN A 201 -19.45 -34.07 58.93
CA ASN A 201 -17.99 -34.20 58.78
C ASN A 201 -17.46 -33.04 57.92
N ASN A 202 -16.21 -32.65 58.13
CA ASN A 202 -15.56 -31.65 57.30
C ASN A 202 -14.83 -32.33 56.13
N PHE A 203 -15.14 -31.91 54.90
CA PHE A 203 -14.57 -32.43 53.64
C PHE A 203 -14.10 -31.29 52.72
N ASP A 204 -13.97 -30.10 53.28
CA ASP A 204 -13.37 -28.96 52.61
C ASP A 204 -11.97 -29.29 52.11
N PHE A 205 -11.57 -28.55 51.08
CA PHE A 205 -10.22 -28.63 50.57
C PHE A 205 -9.27 -27.94 51.55
N HIS A 206 -8.15 -28.57 51.88
CA HIS A 206 -7.07 -27.91 52.61
C HIS A 206 -5.80 -27.88 51.76
N GLY A 207 -5.48 -26.68 51.30
CA GLY A 207 -4.34 -26.40 50.43
C GLY A 207 -4.72 -25.46 49.31
N GLN A 208 -3.92 -25.48 48.25
CA GLN A 208 -3.94 -24.50 47.18
C GLN A 208 -4.63 -25.07 45.93
N ILE A 209 -5.53 -24.28 45.34
CA ILE A 209 -6.11 -24.50 44.00
C ILE A 209 -5.75 -23.31 43.13
N ASP A 210 -5.36 -23.61 41.89
CA ASP A 210 -4.99 -22.61 40.90
C ASP A 210 -5.60 -22.96 39.53
N GLU A 211 -5.85 -21.95 38.70
CA GLU A 211 -6.36 -22.09 37.33
C GLU A 211 -7.55 -23.05 37.17
N MET A 212 -8.68 -22.76 37.81
CA MET A 212 -9.88 -23.57 37.69
C MET A 212 -10.60 -23.25 36.37
N TRP A 213 -10.57 -24.19 35.43
CA TRP A 213 -11.26 -24.14 34.14
C TRP A 213 -12.49 -25.05 34.13
N VAL A 214 -13.61 -24.53 33.63
CA VAL A 214 -14.81 -25.29 33.30
C VAL A 214 -15.16 -25.03 31.84
N LEU A 215 -15.18 -26.08 31.04
CA LEU A 215 -15.50 -26.05 29.62
C LEU A 215 -16.76 -26.89 29.35
N ASP A 216 -17.60 -26.46 28.40
CA ASP A 216 -18.83 -27.17 28.01
C ASP A 216 -18.62 -28.26 26.96
N GLU A 217 -17.39 -28.76 26.86
CA GLU A 217 -17.00 -29.76 25.89
C GLU A 217 -15.88 -30.68 26.40
N ALA A 218 -15.60 -31.73 25.63
CA ALA A 218 -14.66 -32.77 26.01
C ALA A 218 -13.32 -32.59 25.30
N LEU A 219 -12.34 -32.02 26.01
CA LEU A 219 -11.01 -31.76 25.47
C LEU A 219 -10.32 -33.07 25.04
N ASP A 220 -9.63 -33.01 23.91
CA ASP A 220 -8.74 -34.09 23.52
C ASP A 220 -7.41 -34.06 24.30
N ALA A 221 -6.59 -35.10 24.11
CA ALA A 221 -5.32 -35.23 24.81
C ALA A 221 -4.33 -34.11 24.48
N ALA A 222 -4.39 -33.51 23.28
CA ALA A 222 -3.51 -32.42 22.88
C ALA A 222 -3.91 -31.12 23.58
N SER A 223 -5.20 -30.76 23.53
CA SER A 223 -5.73 -29.57 24.19
C SER A 223 -5.60 -29.66 25.72
N VAL A 224 -5.77 -30.84 26.33
CA VAL A 224 -5.47 -31.04 27.76
C VAL A 224 -3.99 -30.82 28.07
N ASN A 225 -3.09 -31.26 27.20
CA ASN A 225 -1.65 -31.04 27.37
C ASN A 225 -1.27 -29.56 27.16
N THR A 226 -1.92 -28.85 26.23
CA THR A 226 -1.78 -27.40 26.07
C THR A 226 -2.25 -26.69 27.34
N LEU A 227 -3.43 -27.02 27.87
CA LEU A 227 -3.95 -26.46 29.11
C LEU A 227 -2.98 -26.70 30.29
N TYR A 228 -2.40 -27.89 30.38
CA TYR A 228 -1.37 -28.20 31.38
C TYR A 228 -0.09 -27.37 31.20
N THR A 229 0.42 -27.22 29.98
CA THR A 229 1.77 -26.66 29.75
C THR A 229 1.79 -25.14 29.65
N SER A 230 0.73 -24.53 29.15
CA SER A 230 0.65 -23.08 28.91
C SER A 230 -0.54 -22.40 29.58
N ASN A 231 -1.43 -23.15 30.25
CA ASN A 231 -2.66 -22.61 30.84
C ASN A 231 -3.51 -21.82 29.83
N THR A 232 -3.63 -22.37 28.62
CA THR A 232 -4.41 -21.78 27.54
C THR A 232 -5.39 -22.81 26.99
N VAL A 233 -6.63 -22.40 26.78
CA VAL A 233 -7.59 -23.14 25.96
C VAL A 233 -7.42 -22.67 24.51
N GLU A 234 -7.31 -23.60 23.57
CA GLU A 234 -7.35 -23.26 22.14
C GLU A 234 -8.77 -22.82 21.79
N ASP A 235 -8.96 -21.53 21.46
CA ASP A 235 -10.27 -20.93 21.17
C ASP A 235 -10.95 -21.55 19.93
N ASP A 236 -12.26 -21.78 20.02
CA ASP A 236 -13.12 -22.46 19.04
C ASP A 236 -13.66 -21.47 17.98
N GLY A 237 -13.21 -21.63 16.73
CA GLY A 237 -14.04 -21.27 15.58
C GLY A 237 -14.17 -19.80 15.18
N ALA A 238 -13.46 -18.86 15.82
CA ALA A 238 -13.22 -17.55 15.20
C ALA A 238 -12.50 -17.76 13.87
N PHE A 239 -12.88 -17.00 12.85
CA PHE A 239 -12.20 -17.08 11.57
C PHE A 239 -10.72 -16.73 11.77
N GLN A 240 -9.82 -17.70 11.59
CA GLN A 240 -8.38 -17.50 11.83
C GLN A 240 -7.72 -16.58 10.80
N GLY A 241 -8.50 -16.11 9.82
CA GLY A 241 -8.03 -15.22 8.79
C GLY A 241 -7.31 -15.95 7.66
N PHE A 242 -6.44 -15.22 6.98
CA PHE A 242 -5.62 -15.70 5.87
C PHE A 242 -4.43 -14.76 5.67
N GLN A 243 -3.41 -15.23 4.98
CA GLN A 243 -2.25 -14.46 4.54
C GLN A 243 -1.86 -14.89 3.12
N TYR A 244 -2.02 -13.98 2.15
CA TYR A 244 -1.61 -14.21 0.77
C TYR A 244 -0.46 -13.29 0.40
N HIS A 245 0.68 -13.89 0.04
CA HIS A 245 1.82 -13.19 -0.53
C HIS A 245 1.69 -12.99 -2.05
N PHE A 246 0.88 -13.82 -2.73
CA PHE A 246 0.76 -13.80 -4.20
C PHE A 246 2.09 -14.03 -4.95
N ASP A 247 3.00 -14.76 -4.32
CA ASP A 247 4.31 -15.17 -4.84
C ASP A 247 4.23 -16.36 -5.79
N GLY A 248 3.61 -16.14 -6.95
CA GLY A 248 3.49 -17.13 -8.01
C GLY A 248 2.31 -18.10 -7.86
N ASP A 249 1.57 -18.02 -6.76
CA ASP A 249 0.34 -18.79 -6.54
C ASP A 249 -0.70 -18.02 -5.69
N PHE A 250 -1.80 -18.71 -5.35
CA PHE A 250 -2.92 -18.19 -4.54
C PHE A 250 -3.05 -18.96 -3.23
N THR A 251 -1.95 -19.51 -2.72
CA THR A 251 -1.95 -20.32 -1.49
C THR A 251 -1.96 -19.42 -0.25
N ASP A 252 -2.72 -19.84 0.76
CA ASP A 252 -2.69 -19.18 2.05
C ASP A 252 -1.44 -19.63 2.81
N SER A 253 -0.57 -18.66 3.11
CA SER A 253 0.66 -18.86 3.86
C SER A 253 0.47 -18.81 5.37
N GLY A 254 -0.76 -18.51 5.82
CA GLY A 254 -1.17 -18.53 7.22
C GLY A 254 -1.44 -19.94 7.77
N ILE A 255 -1.81 -19.99 9.05
CA ILE A 255 -2.07 -21.24 9.77
C ILE A 255 -3.38 -21.95 9.35
N SER A 256 -4.29 -21.24 8.68
CA SER A 256 -5.62 -21.71 8.29
C SER A 256 -5.64 -22.51 6.99
N ALA A 257 -4.59 -22.44 6.16
CA ALA A 257 -4.51 -23.08 4.84
C ALA A 257 -5.77 -22.79 3.98
N ASN A 258 -6.28 -21.57 4.06
CA ASN A 258 -7.47 -21.11 3.36
C ASN A 258 -7.15 -20.76 1.90
N ASP A 259 -6.67 -21.72 1.11
CA ASP A 259 -6.21 -21.46 -0.27
C ASP A 259 -7.28 -20.76 -1.14
N GLY A 260 -6.83 -19.74 -1.87
CA GLY A 260 -7.69 -18.93 -2.73
C GLY A 260 -7.93 -19.58 -4.09
N THR A 261 -9.13 -19.39 -4.63
CA THR A 261 -9.46 -19.76 -6.02
C THR A 261 -9.59 -18.50 -6.89
N PRO A 262 -8.70 -18.26 -7.86
CA PRO A 262 -8.82 -17.13 -8.77
C PRO A 262 -10.01 -17.33 -9.74
N GLY A 263 -10.69 -16.22 -10.05
CA GLY A 263 -11.75 -16.14 -11.05
C GLY A 263 -11.46 -15.07 -12.09
N GLY A 264 -12.11 -15.17 -13.26
CA GLY A 264 -12.02 -14.15 -14.31
C GLY A 264 -10.58 -13.92 -14.78
N ALA A 265 -10.17 -12.66 -14.80
CA ALA A 265 -8.82 -12.23 -15.19
C ALA A 265 -7.82 -12.16 -14.02
N ALA A 266 -8.18 -12.64 -12.82
CA ALA A 266 -7.27 -12.65 -11.68
C ALA A 266 -6.00 -13.45 -11.99
N ALA A 267 -4.84 -12.79 -11.92
CA ALA A 267 -3.55 -13.36 -12.29
C ALA A 267 -2.44 -12.85 -11.37
N ILE A 268 -1.32 -13.57 -11.31
CA ILE A 268 -0.11 -13.10 -10.65
C ILE A 268 0.72 -12.29 -11.65
N THR A 269 1.00 -11.02 -11.33
CA THR A 269 1.92 -10.18 -12.10
C THR A 269 3.33 -10.26 -11.52
N THR A 270 4.34 -10.11 -12.37
CA THR A 270 5.76 -10.00 -11.98
C THR A 270 6.32 -8.59 -12.23
N ASP A 271 5.44 -7.60 -12.40
CA ASP A 271 5.85 -6.19 -12.56
C ASP A 271 6.42 -5.67 -11.23
N SER A 272 7.70 -5.33 -11.21
CA SER A 272 8.37 -4.82 -10.02
C SER A 272 7.77 -3.53 -9.46
N ALA A 273 7.07 -2.74 -10.29
CA ALA A 273 6.37 -1.54 -9.81
C ALA A 273 5.03 -1.85 -9.13
N ALA A 274 4.60 -3.11 -9.13
CA ALA A 274 3.35 -3.58 -8.54
C ALA A 274 3.54 -4.50 -7.34
N ILE A 275 4.79 -4.89 -7.06
CA ILE A 275 5.18 -5.83 -6.00
C ILE A 275 5.71 -5.05 -4.80
N ALA A 276 5.14 -5.32 -3.63
CA ALA A 276 5.63 -4.83 -2.34
C ALA A 276 6.80 -5.69 -1.87
N ALA A 277 6.57 -7.01 -1.76
CA ALA A 277 7.54 -7.97 -1.29
C ALA A 277 7.50 -9.24 -2.14
N GLY A 278 8.60 -9.99 -2.17
CA GLY A 278 8.67 -11.25 -2.90
C GLY A 278 8.87 -11.09 -4.41
N SER A 279 8.05 -11.79 -5.18
CA SER A 279 8.23 -12.14 -6.59
C SER A 279 6.98 -11.94 -7.45
N GLY A 280 5.82 -11.72 -6.83
CA GLY A 280 4.58 -11.46 -7.55
C GLY A 280 3.55 -10.71 -6.72
N ALA A 281 2.52 -10.21 -7.40
CA ALA A 281 1.36 -9.57 -6.80
C ALA A 281 0.08 -9.98 -7.53
N LEU A 282 -1.07 -9.91 -6.86
CA LEU A 282 -2.38 -10.16 -7.48
C LEU A 282 -2.77 -9.01 -8.41
N SER A 283 -3.04 -9.30 -9.68
CA SER A 283 -3.57 -8.35 -10.66
C SER A 283 -5.04 -8.63 -10.98
N LEU A 284 -5.85 -7.57 -10.97
CA LEU A 284 -7.30 -7.59 -11.18
C LEU A 284 -7.72 -6.49 -12.17
N ASP A 285 -8.67 -6.78 -13.06
CA ASP A 285 -9.08 -5.88 -14.15
C ASP A 285 -10.36 -5.06 -13.87
N GLY A 286 -10.94 -5.20 -12.68
CA GLY A 286 -12.18 -4.53 -12.26
C GLY A 286 -13.47 -5.21 -12.71
N ALA A 287 -13.43 -6.33 -13.44
CA ALA A 287 -14.61 -7.12 -13.78
C ALA A 287 -15.18 -7.88 -12.57
N ASP A 288 -16.49 -8.19 -12.57
CA ASP A 288 -17.20 -8.87 -11.45
C ASP A 288 -16.68 -10.28 -11.12
N ASP A 289 -16.08 -10.94 -12.11
CA ASP A 289 -15.49 -12.27 -11.98
C ASP A 289 -13.99 -12.24 -11.71
N SER A 290 -13.30 -11.11 -11.94
CA SER A 290 -11.87 -10.93 -11.62
C SER A 290 -11.66 -10.73 -10.12
N LYS A 291 -11.48 -11.84 -9.39
CA LYS A 291 -11.32 -11.87 -7.93
C LYS A 291 -10.67 -13.17 -7.45
N VAL A 292 -10.34 -13.23 -6.17
CA VAL A 292 -9.96 -14.49 -5.49
C VAL A 292 -11.06 -14.86 -4.50
N SER A 293 -11.62 -16.06 -4.63
CA SER A 293 -12.60 -16.61 -3.68
C SER A 293 -11.90 -17.42 -2.60
N LEU A 294 -12.24 -17.18 -1.34
CA LEU A 294 -11.70 -17.93 -0.20
C LEU A 294 -12.32 -19.34 -0.17
N ALA A 295 -11.53 -20.36 0.12
CA ALA A 295 -12.04 -21.73 0.29
C ALA A 295 -13.01 -21.81 1.48
N THR A 296 -12.70 -21.10 2.55
CA THR A 296 -13.51 -20.99 3.77
C THR A 296 -13.85 -19.52 4.02
N PRO A 297 -15.11 -19.10 3.81
CA PRO A 297 -15.59 -17.78 4.21
C PRO A 297 -15.48 -17.54 5.71
N GLY A 298 -15.26 -16.29 6.10
CA GLY A 298 -15.04 -15.87 7.49
C GLY A 298 -15.96 -14.76 7.97
N SER A 299 -16.09 -14.62 9.29
CA SER A 299 -16.76 -13.47 9.91
C SER A 299 -16.27 -13.20 11.32
N TYR A 300 -16.25 -11.91 11.69
CA TYR A 300 -16.06 -11.40 13.05
C TYR A 300 -17.30 -10.61 13.46
N ASP A 301 -17.76 -10.79 14.70
CA ASP A 301 -18.78 -9.89 15.26
C ASP A 301 -18.15 -8.55 15.71
N SER A 302 -18.97 -7.66 16.27
CA SER A 302 -18.50 -6.32 16.66
C SER A 302 -17.64 -6.26 17.92
N THR A 303 -17.53 -7.37 18.65
CA THR A 303 -16.72 -7.49 19.88
C THR A 303 -15.42 -8.26 19.64
N HIS A 304 -15.26 -8.90 18.49
CA HIS A 304 -14.01 -9.58 18.13
C HIS A 304 -12.99 -8.58 17.57
N PRO A 305 -11.74 -8.60 18.09
CA PRO A 305 -10.66 -7.85 17.48
C PRO A 305 -10.23 -8.49 16.15
N TRP A 306 -9.81 -7.67 15.19
CA TRP A 306 -9.24 -8.15 13.94
C TRP A 306 -8.35 -7.09 13.29
N THR A 307 -7.42 -7.53 12.44
CA THR A 307 -6.56 -6.64 11.64
C THR A 307 -6.54 -7.11 10.19
N ALA A 308 -6.84 -6.21 9.26
CA ALA A 308 -6.61 -6.39 7.83
C ALA A 308 -5.41 -5.55 7.40
N THR A 309 -4.40 -6.14 6.75
CA THR A 309 -3.27 -5.42 6.13
C THR A 309 -3.18 -5.78 4.66
N TRP A 310 -2.80 -4.82 3.83
CA TRP A 310 -2.58 -5.08 2.40
C TRP A 310 -1.75 -3.96 1.77
N TRP A 311 -1.04 -4.31 0.71
CA TRP A 311 -0.51 -3.36 -0.26
C TRP A 311 -1.46 -3.24 -1.44
N ALA A 312 -1.68 -2.02 -1.93
CA ALA A 312 -2.57 -1.76 -3.05
C ALA A 312 -2.01 -0.70 -4.00
N ARG A 313 -2.20 -0.93 -5.30
CA ARG A 313 -1.97 0.05 -6.37
C ARG A 313 -3.15 0.03 -7.34
N ARG A 314 -3.87 1.14 -7.47
CA ARG A 314 -5.00 1.26 -8.41
C ARG A 314 -4.53 1.71 -9.79
N THR A 315 -5.03 1.09 -10.85
CA THR A 315 -4.69 1.43 -12.25
C THR A 315 -5.66 2.42 -12.88
N VAL A 316 -6.90 2.50 -12.38
CA VAL A 316 -7.93 3.42 -12.88
C VAL A 316 -8.49 4.23 -11.73
N LEU A 317 -8.41 5.56 -11.85
CA LEU A 317 -9.05 6.52 -10.94
C LEU A 317 -10.32 7.10 -11.60
N GLY A 318 -11.33 7.39 -10.79
CA GLY A 318 -12.63 7.95 -11.19
C GLY A 318 -13.69 6.92 -11.60
N ALA A 319 -13.41 5.63 -11.51
CA ALA A 319 -14.28 4.56 -12.02
C ALA A 319 -15.11 3.83 -10.94
N ASP A 320 -15.08 4.27 -9.68
CA ASP A 320 -15.64 3.58 -8.51
C ASP A 320 -15.07 2.15 -8.28
N GLN A 321 -14.00 1.75 -9.01
CA GLN A 321 -13.33 0.45 -8.94
C GLN A 321 -12.23 0.45 -7.86
N GLY A 322 -12.33 -0.42 -6.86
CA GLY A 322 -11.30 -0.52 -5.81
C GLY A 322 -11.68 -1.39 -4.61
N MET A 323 -12.54 -2.39 -4.78
CA MET A 323 -12.96 -3.28 -3.70
C MET A 323 -11.82 -4.20 -3.28
N VAL A 324 -11.22 -3.97 -2.11
CA VAL A 324 -10.04 -4.74 -1.66
C VAL A 324 -10.45 -6.14 -1.21
N MET A 325 -11.47 -6.23 -0.37
CA MET A 325 -12.03 -7.48 0.13
C MET A 325 -13.42 -7.28 0.74
N GLY A 326 -14.19 -8.36 0.83
CA GLY A 326 -15.50 -8.33 1.45
C GLY A 326 -16.32 -9.58 1.16
N LYS A 327 -17.62 -9.48 1.43
CA LYS A 327 -18.59 -10.53 1.11
C LYS A 327 -19.29 -10.22 -0.21
N ALA A 328 -19.00 -11.00 -1.25
CA ALA A 328 -19.57 -10.80 -2.58
C ALA A 328 -21.10 -11.00 -2.63
N GLY A 329 -21.66 -11.78 -1.68
CA GLY A 329 -23.08 -12.09 -1.65
C GLY A 329 -23.99 -11.05 -0.99
N ASN A 330 -23.47 -9.95 -0.42
CA ASN A 330 -24.28 -8.98 0.29
C ASN A 330 -23.87 -7.51 -0.01
N SER A 331 -24.64 -6.58 0.58
CA SER A 331 -24.41 -5.14 0.53
C SER A 331 -23.87 -4.56 1.84
N GLY A 332 -23.55 -5.45 2.79
CA GLY A 332 -22.75 -5.14 3.97
C GLY A 332 -21.30 -5.53 3.69
N ASP A 333 -20.42 -5.41 4.67
CA ASP A 333 -19.16 -6.15 4.68
C ASP A 333 -18.19 -5.91 3.52
N PHE A 334 -17.56 -4.73 3.49
CA PHE A 334 -16.47 -4.49 2.55
C PHE A 334 -15.45 -3.45 2.99
N ILE A 335 -14.26 -3.54 2.40
CA ILE A 335 -13.22 -2.52 2.37
C ILE A 335 -13.06 -2.03 0.94
N TRP A 336 -13.27 -0.74 0.69
CA TRP A 336 -13.35 -0.15 -0.65
C TRP A 336 -12.50 1.12 -0.77
N LEU A 337 -11.43 1.03 -1.57
CA LEU A 337 -10.67 2.19 -2.04
C LEU A 337 -11.48 2.87 -3.15
N ASN A 338 -11.79 4.16 -3.00
CA ASN A 338 -12.75 4.83 -3.85
C ASN A 338 -12.45 6.32 -4.04
N ASP A 339 -12.91 6.86 -5.16
CA ASP A 339 -12.67 8.28 -5.50
C ASP A 339 -13.85 9.19 -5.15
N LYS A 340 -14.95 8.60 -4.67
CA LYS A 340 -16.24 9.27 -4.46
C LYS A 340 -16.38 9.90 -3.08
N PHE A 341 -15.76 9.28 -2.08
CA PHE A 341 -15.76 9.74 -0.70
C PHE A 341 -14.36 10.25 -0.35
N THR A 342 -13.84 9.88 0.81
CA THR A 342 -12.56 10.39 1.34
C THR A 342 -11.36 9.49 0.97
N GLY A 343 -11.53 8.52 0.07
CA GLY A 343 -10.46 7.66 -0.43
C GLY A 343 -10.58 6.20 0.01
N LEU A 344 -10.99 5.93 1.26
CA LEU A 344 -11.24 4.57 1.75
C LEU A 344 -12.56 4.51 2.52
N ARG A 345 -13.38 3.50 2.23
CA ARG A 345 -14.59 3.17 3.00
C ARG A 345 -14.53 1.75 3.55
N PHE A 346 -14.78 1.61 4.84
CA PHE A 346 -15.18 0.34 5.44
C PHE A 346 -16.68 0.33 5.69
N ARG A 347 -17.36 -0.79 5.40
CA ARG A 347 -18.76 -1.01 5.74
C ARG A 347 -18.92 -2.30 6.54
N SER A 348 -19.46 -2.18 7.74
CA SER A 348 -19.64 -3.31 8.67
C SER A 348 -20.84 -4.19 8.33
N SER A 349 -20.96 -5.35 8.99
CA SER A 349 -22.09 -6.29 8.80
C SER A 349 -23.43 -5.67 9.17
N ASN A 350 -23.46 -4.69 10.09
CA ASN A 350 -24.66 -3.94 10.43
C ASN A 350 -24.94 -2.74 9.50
N SER A 351 -24.25 -2.63 8.37
CA SER A 351 -24.39 -1.57 7.36
C SER A 351 -23.95 -0.16 7.79
N THR A 352 -23.16 -0.04 8.86
CA THR A 352 -22.50 1.23 9.23
C THR A 352 -21.37 1.53 8.24
N ASN A 353 -21.26 2.77 7.77
CA ASN A 353 -20.14 3.23 6.95
C ASN A 353 -19.11 3.97 7.80
N PHE A 354 -17.84 3.73 7.51
CA PHE A 354 -16.69 4.43 8.03
C PHE A 354 -15.89 4.95 6.84
N ASP A 355 -15.81 6.28 6.71
CA ASP A 355 -15.13 6.97 5.62
C ASP A 355 -13.82 7.57 6.17
N PHE A 356 -12.69 7.09 5.65
CA PHE A 356 -11.36 7.52 6.05
C PHE A 356 -10.70 8.40 4.99
N ASP A 357 -9.96 9.41 5.43
CA ASP A 357 -9.19 10.30 4.56
C ASP A 357 -7.90 9.62 4.09
N THR A 358 -7.83 9.28 2.81
CA THR A 358 -6.65 8.64 2.18
C THR A 358 -6.34 9.28 0.82
N PRO A 359 -5.06 9.26 0.38
CA PRO A 359 -4.70 9.72 -0.95
C PRO A 359 -5.48 8.99 -2.06
N ILE A 360 -6.03 9.77 -2.99
CA ILE A 360 -6.62 9.25 -4.23
C ILE A 360 -5.54 9.30 -5.31
N ASP A 361 -4.68 8.28 -5.32
CA ASP A 361 -3.58 8.14 -6.26
C ASP A 361 -3.44 6.68 -6.77
N SER A 362 -2.45 6.48 -7.64
CA SER A 362 -2.08 5.20 -8.25
C SER A 362 -0.71 4.72 -7.76
N GLU A 363 -0.27 5.21 -6.60
CA GLU A 363 0.97 4.77 -5.96
C GLU A 363 0.74 3.44 -5.24
N LEU A 364 1.78 2.62 -5.13
CA LEU A 364 1.74 1.42 -4.30
C LEU A 364 1.84 1.85 -2.83
N ARG A 365 0.82 1.52 -2.04
CA ARG A 365 0.67 1.97 -0.64
C ARG A 365 0.37 0.82 0.28
N HIS A 366 0.86 0.91 1.51
CA HIS A 366 0.49 -0.02 2.58
C HIS A 366 -0.69 0.53 3.37
N TYR A 367 -1.69 -0.32 3.61
CA TYR A 367 -2.87 -0.01 4.40
C TYR A 367 -3.02 -1.04 5.52
N ALA A 368 -3.41 -0.57 6.71
CA ALA A 368 -3.91 -1.46 7.76
C ALA A 368 -5.18 -0.90 8.40
N LEU A 369 -6.20 -1.74 8.55
CA LEU A 369 -7.40 -1.49 9.36
C LEU A 369 -7.40 -2.40 10.58
N VAL A 370 -7.44 -1.80 11.78
CA VAL A 370 -7.40 -2.51 13.05
C VAL A 370 -8.68 -2.25 13.85
N ALA A 371 -9.49 -3.29 14.06
CA ALA A 371 -10.60 -3.28 14.98
C ALA A 371 -10.16 -3.81 16.35
N ASP A 372 -10.38 -3.03 17.41
CA ASP A 372 -9.90 -3.35 18.77
C ASP A 372 -10.84 -4.26 19.59
N GLY A 373 -12.00 -4.62 19.05
CA GLY A 373 -13.05 -5.35 19.76
C GLY A 373 -13.85 -4.51 20.78
N ALA A 374 -13.44 -3.27 21.03
CA ALA A 374 -14.11 -2.29 21.89
C ALA A 374 -14.88 -1.22 21.08
N GLY A 375 -14.90 -1.35 19.75
CA GLY A 375 -15.63 -0.51 18.82
C GLY A 375 -14.78 0.59 18.16
N ASN A 376 -13.46 0.62 18.33
CA ASN A 376 -12.60 1.49 17.53
C ASN A 376 -12.10 0.76 16.29
N LEU A 377 -12.04 1.52 15.18
CA LEU A 377 -11.45 1.11 13.91
C LEU A 377 -10.37 2.12 13.54
N ASN A 378 -9.11 1.67 13.58
CA ASN A 378 -7.93 2.48 13.31
C ASN A 378 -7.43 2.22 11.88
N LEU A 379 -7.18 3.29 11.12
CA LEU A 379 -6.50 3.25 9.84
C LEU A 379 -5.03 3.63 10.02
N TYR A 380 -4.15 2.80 9.47
CA TYR A 380 -2.74 3.11 9.27
C TYR A 380 -2.44 3.18 7.78
N LEU A 381 -1.63 4.17 7.37
CA LEU A 381 -1.06 4.28 6.03
C LEU A 381 0.46 4.26 6.15
N ASP A 382 1.10 3.44 5.33
CA ASP A 382 2.57 3.34 5.25
C ASP A 382 3.21 3.17 6.66
N GLY A 383 2.57 2.31 7.48
CA GLY A 383 3.01 1.97 8.85
C GLY A 383 2.55 2.94 9.93
N GLN A 384 1.95 4.09 9.60
CA GLN A 384 1.64 5.17 10.54
C GLN A 384 0.15 5.33 10.78
N LEU A 385 -0.27 5.52 12.04
CA LEU A 385 -1.68 5.78 12.38
C LEU A 385 -2.12 7.12 11.80
N THR A 386 -3.17 7.11 10.96
CA THR A 386 -3.70 8.32 10.33
C THR A 386 -5.03 8.76 10.93
N GLN A 387 -5.91 7.82 11.26
CA GLN A 387 -7.26 8.14 11.73
C GLN A 387 -7.88 7.01 12.54
N THR A 388 -8.67 7.37 13.55
CA THR A 388 -9.49 6.45 14.35
C THR A 388 -10.94 6.86 14.24
N LEU A 389 -11.82 5.89 13.92
CA LEU A 389 -13.27 6.07 13.95
C LEU A 389 -13.88 5.06 14.94
N THR A 390 -15.06 5.36 15.49
CA THR A 390 -15.71 4.52 16.51
C THR A 390 -17.11 4.09 16.05
N GLY A 391 -17.44 2.81 16.21
CA GLY A 391 -18.73 2.24 15.88
C GLY A 391 -18.71 0.71 15.85
N ASN A 392 -19.61 0.11 15.08
CA ASN A 392 -19.66 -1.34 14.92
C ASN A 392 -18.62 -1.82 13.90
N THR A 393 -17.73 -2.72 14.32
CA THR A 393 -16.62 -3.26 13.52
C THR A 393 -16.86 -4.69 13.04
N SER A 394 -18.09 -5.21 13.09
CA SER A 394 -18.39 -6.55 12.55
C SER A 394 -18.06 -6.62 11.06
N PHE A 395 -17.47 -7.72 10.62
CA PHE A 395 -16.98 -7.87 9.26
C PHE A 395 -17.07 -9.32 8.79
N ALA A 396 -17.62 -9.54 7.59
CA ALA A 396 -17.64 -10.83 6.93
C ALA A 396 -16.87 -10.79 5.60
N VAL A 397 -16.20 -11.89 5.24
CA VAL A 397 -15.38 -11.95 4.04
C VAL A 397 -15.50 -13.31 3.35
N ASP A 398 -15.62 -13.30 2.03
CA ASP A 398 -15.53 -14.51 1.20
C ASP A 398 -14.70 -14.30 -0.09
N THR A 399 -14.27 -13.06 -0.35
CA THR A 399 -13.49 -12.70 -1.54
C THR A 399 -12.45 -11.61 -1.27
N ILE A 400 -11.36 -11.68 -2.02
CA ILE A 400 -10.38 -10.60 -2.24
C ILE A 400 -10.61 -10.04 -3.65
N GLY A 401 -10.60 -8.73 -3.79
CA GLY A 401 -10.82 -8.02 -5.05
C GLY A 401 -12.28 -7.72 -5.39
N ALA A 402 -13.23 -8.21 -4.59
CA ALA A 402 -14.67 -8.07 -4.86
C ALA A 402 -15.52 -7.91 -3.59
N GLY A 403 -16.75 -7.44 -3.80
CA GLY A 403 -17.71 -7.10 -2.75
C GLY A 403 -18.87 -6.31 -3.35
N TYR A 404 -20.10 -6.61 -2.96
CA TYR A 404 -21.31 -5.92 -3.45
C TYR A 404 -21.47 -5.78 -5.00
N PRO A 405 -21.22 -6.81 -5.84
CA PRO A 405 -21.57 -6.73 -7.25
C PRO A 405 -23.10 -6.63 -7.42
N THR A 406 -23.57 -5.59 -8.10
CA THR A 406 -24.99 -5.48 -8.52
C THR A 406 -25.07 -5.42 -10.04
N SER A 407 -26.26 -5.62 -10.62
CA SER A 407 -26.44 -5.55 -12.08
C SER A 407 -26.16 -4.18 -12.71
N SER A 408 -25.90 -3.14 -11.91
CA SER A 408 -25.67 -1.77 -12.39
C SER A 408 -24.45 -1.09 -11.76
N LEU A 409 -23.80 -1.70 -10.78
CA LEU A 409 -22.67 -1.13 -10.05
C LEU A 409 -21.58 -2.19 -9.95
N HIS A 410 -20.40 -1.85 -10.47
CA HIS A 410 -19.26 -2.75 -10.63
C HIS A 410 -18.04 -2.11 -9.94
N TYR A 411 -17.86 -2.41 -8.66
CA TYR A 411 -16.87 -1.74 -7.79
C TYR A 411 -15.59 -2.56 -7.57
N ASN A 412 -15.46 -3.71 -8.25
CA ASN A 412 -14.35 -4.65 -8.05
C ASN A 412 -13.01 -3.97 -8.32
N PHE A 413 -11.96 -4.52 -7.72
CA PHE A 413 -10.64 -3.92 -7.76
C PHE A 413 -10.09 -3.90 -9.18
N ASN A 414 -9.59 -2.74 -9.61
CA ASN A 414 -8.83 -2.59 -10.84
C ASN A 414 -7.43 -2.08 -10.48
N GLY A 415 -6.44 -2.97 -10.60
CA GLY A 415 -5.07 -2.71 -10.16
C GLY A 415 -4.40 -3.94 -9.58
N THR A 416 -3.45 -3.72 -8.67
CA THR A 416 -2.74 -4.79 -7.97
C THR A 416 -2.92 -4.74 -6.46
N LEU A 417 -2.97 -5.92 -5.85
CA LEU A 417 -2.97 -6.17 -4.41
C LEU A 417 -1.79 -7.08 -4.07
N ASP A 418 -1.12 -6.81 -2.98
CA ASP A 418 0.02 -7.61 -2.52
C ASP A 418 0.00 -7.73 -0.99
N GLU A 419 0.65 -8.77 -0.45
CA GLU A 419 0.78 -9.01 1.00
C GLU A 419 -0.55 -8.85 1.77
N VAL A 420 -1.62 -9.48 1.26
CA VAL A 420 -2.98 -9.31 1.77
C VAL A 420 -3.21 -10.25 2.95
N ARG A 421 -3.53 -9.67 4.11
CA ARG A 421 -3.71 -10.41 5.37
C ARG A 421 -4.99 -9.99 6.07
N LEU A 422 -5.63 -10.95 6.72
CA LEU A 422 -6.66 -10.74 7.72
C LEU A 422 -6.35 -11.65 8.90
N SER A 423 -6.36 -11.11 10.12
CA SER A 423 -6.00 -11.85 11.34
C SER A 423 -7.01 -11.56 12.46
N PRO A 424 -7.25 -12.53 13.37
CA PRO A 424 -8.23 -12.42 14.47
C PRO A 424 -7.68 -11.64 15.68
N VAL A 425 -6.70 -10.75 15.46
CA VAL A 425 -6.04 -9.99 16.53
C VAL A 425 -5.98 -8.51 16.19
N ALA A 426 -6.07 -7.67 17.21
CA ALA A 426 -5.83 -6.24 17.06
C ALA A 426 -4.33 -5.98 17.18
N LEU A 427 -3.66 -5.68 16.07
CA LEU A 427 -2.23 -5.37 16.07
C LEU A 427 -1.99 -3.94 16.60
N GLY A 428 -0.96 -3.79 17.44
CA GLY A 428 -0.50 -2.49 17.92
C GLY A 428 0.27 -1.70 16.85
N ALA A 429 0.41 -0.38 17.06
CA ALA A 429 1.09 0.51 16.11
C ALA A 429 2.52 0.04 15.74
N GLU A 430 3.30 -0.41 16.73
CA GLU A 430 4.67 -0.92 16.49
C GLU A 430 4.68 -2.20 15.63
N GLN A 431 3.65 -3.05 15.75
CA GLN A 431 3.54 -4.27 14.94
C GLN A 431 3.17 -3.93 13.49
N ILE A 432 2.29 -2.94 13.28
CA ILE A 432 1.94 -2.44 11.95
C ILE A 432 3.12 -1.76 11.27
N GLU A 433 3.89 -0.97 12.02
CA GLU A 433 5.13 -0.35 11.53
C GLU A 433 6.17 -1.42 11.16
N ALA A 434 6.33 -2.46 11.98
CA ALA A 434 7.24 -3.57 11.67
C ALA A 434 6.85 -4.33 10.39
N ILE A 435 5.55 -4.63 10.21
CA ILE A 435 5.01 -5.23 8.98
C ILE A 435 5.34 -4.36 7.76
N TYR A 436 5.07 -3.06 7.85
CA TYR A 436 5.40 -2.11 6.78
C TYR A 436 6.91 -2.09 6.47
N GLU A 437 7.76 -2.02 7.49
CA GLU A 437 9.21 -1.95 7.31
C GLU A 437 9.80 -3.24 6.72
N GLU A 438 9.20 -4.40 7.03
CA GLU A 438 9.60 -5.69 6.48
C GLU A 438 9.18 -5.86 5.00
N GLU A 439 8.00 -5.35 4.64
CA GLU A 439 7.40 -5.59 3.32
C GLU A 439 7.56 -4.44 2.34
N LYS A 440 7.93 -3.24 2.79
CA LYS A 440 8.05 -2.11 1.88
C LYS A 440 9.04 -2.47 0.78
N PRO A 441 8.72 -2.18 -0.49
CA PRO A 441 9.68 -2.35 -1.56
C PRO A 441 10.97 -1.65 -1.15
N GLU A 442 12.11 -2.32 -1.26
CA GLU A 442 13.39 -1.62 -1.06
C GLU A 442 13.35 -0.38 -1.95
N GLU A 443 13.57 0.80 -1.36
CA GLU A 443 13.73 2.05 -2.12
C GLU A 443 14.99 1.90 -2.98
N THR A 444 14.82 1.22 -4.11
CA THR A 444 15.79 1.10 -5.19
C THR A 444 15.73 2.31 -6.10
N SER A 445 14.77 3.22 -5.86
CA SER A 445 14.85 4.56 -6.39
C SER A 445 15.93 5.30 -5.60
N PRO A 446 17.03 5.74 -6.26
CA PRO A 446 18.01 6.58 -5.60
C PRO A 446 17.30 7.79 -5.00
N GLU A 447 17.75 8.21 -3.81
CA GLU A 447 17.33 9.48 -3.23
C GLU A 447 17.40 10.58 -4.30
N ILE A 448 16.33 11.34 -4.48
CA ILE A 448 16.30 12.42 -5.46
C ILE A 448 17.23 13.53 -4.98
N SER A 449 18.39 13.63 -5.62
CA SER A 449 19.43 14.63 -5.36
C SER A 449 19.39 15.82 -6.32
N ARG A 450 18.65 15.72 -7.43
CA ARG A 450 18.55 16.75 -8.46
C ARG A 450 17.13 16.83 -9.04
N LEU A 451 16.60 18.04 -9.16
CA LEU A 451 15.30 18.33 -9.76
C LEU A 451 15.46 19.28 -10.94
N ILE A 452 15.10 18.80 -12.14
CA ILE A 452 15.06 19.58 -13.37
C ILE A 452 13.67 20.19 -13.50
N ILE A 453 13.58 21.51 -13.43
CA ILE A 453 12.31 22.24 -13.35
C ILE A 453 12.08 23.05 -14.61
N VAL A 454 10.97 22.80 -15.30
CA VAL A 454 10.50 23.61 -16.43
C VAL A 454 9.36 24.52 -15.97
N LEU A 455 9.48 25.82 -16.21
CA LEU A 455 8.41 26.78 -15.96
C LEU A 455 7.53 26.90 -17.20
N GLN A 456 6.20 26.82 -17.05
CA GLN A 456 5.26 26.95 -18.17
C GLN A 456 4.30 28.13 -17.94
N GLY A 457 4.36 29.09 -18.87
CA GLY A 457 3.55 30.31 -18.86
C GLY A 457 2.80 30.54 -20.17
N GLY A 458 1.78 31.40 -20.14
CA GLY A 458 1.08 31.88 -21.34
C GLY A 458 -0.43 31.91 -21.19
N GLN A 459 -1.14 31.61 -22.29
CA GLN A 459 -2.60 31.67 -22.35
C GLN A 459 -3.24 30.31 -22.67
N SER A 460 -4.42 30.28 -23.30
CA SER A 460 -5.21 29.06 -23.52
C SER A 460 -4.46 27.92 -24.22
N ASN A 461 -3.57 28.21 -25.18
CA ASN A 461 -2.77 27.18 -25.84
C ASN A 461 -1.60 26.66 -24.97
N SER A 462 -1.15 27.44 -23.98
CA SER A 462 -0.21 26.99 -22.93
C SER A 462 -0.91 26.25 -21.80
N ASP A 463 -2.10 26.70 -21.37
CA ASP A 463 -2.88 26.02 -20.33
C ASP A 463 -3.42 24.67 -20.82
N GLY A 464 -3.89 24.63 -22.07
CA GLY A 464 -4.34 23.44 -22.76
C GLY A 464 -5.83 23.44 -23.08
N ARG A 465 -6.15 23.20 -24.36
CA ARG A 465 -7.54 23.09 -24.87
C ARG A 465 -7.80 21.80 -25.66
N ALA A 466 -6.94 20.79 -25.48
CA ALA A 466 -7.11 19.49 -26.13
C ALA A 466 -7.86 18.49 -25.24
N THR A 467 -8.68 17.64 -25.88
CA THR A 467 -9.45 16.59 -25.22
C THR A 467 -8.57 15.39 -24.86
N ILE A 468 -8.63 14.94 -23.61
CA ILE A 468 -7.79 13.85 -23.05
C ILE A 468 -7.81 12.58 -23.91
N THR A 469 -8.95 12.22 -24.51
CA THR A 469 -9.09 11.04 -25.38
C THR A 469 -8.25 11.10 -26.67
N GLY A 470 -7.67 12.25 -27.00
CA GLY A 470 -6.74 12.40 -28.11
C GLY A 470 -5.28 12.10 -27.76
N LEU A 471 -4.98 11.81 -26.49
CA LEU A 471 -3.67 11.31 -26.06
C LEU A 471 -3.57 9.79 -26.27
N PRO A 472 -2.36 9.26 -26.52
CA PRO A 472 -2.04 7.84 -26.33
C PRO A 472 -2.46 7.37 -24.93
N ALA A 473 -2.87 6.11 -24.80
CA ALA A 473 -3.46 5.57 -23.57
C ALA A 473 -2.53 5.73 -22.35
N GLU A 474 -1.23 5.56 -22.56
CA GLU A 474 -0.17 5.72 -21.57
C GLU A 474 -0.02 7.16 -21.07
N LEU A 475 -0.42 8.17 -21.86
CA LEU A 475 -0.37 9.58 -21.47
C LEU A 475 -1.72 10.10 -20.93
N GLN A 476 -2.77 9.27 -20.95
CA GLN A 476 -4.05 9.60 -20.33
C GLN A 476 -4.03 9.44 -18.80
N ALA A 477 -3.09 8.63 -18.28
CA ALA A 477 -2.88 8.39 -16.86
C ALA A 477 -1.84 9.35 -16.25
N ALA A 478 -1.62 9.24 -14.93
CA ALA A 478 -0.58 9.99 -14.25
C ALA A 478 0.82 9.47 -14.59
N GLN A 479 1.76 10.40 -14.77
CA GLN A 479 3.16 10.15 -15.08
C GLN A 479 3.98 10.19 -13.78
N SER A 480 4.12 9.04 -13.11
CA SER A 480 4.64 8.90 -11.74
C SER A 480 6.08 9.37 -11.52
N ASP A 481 6.84 9.59 -12.58
CA ASP A 481 8.22 10.09 -12.62
C ASP A 481 8.33 11.61 -12.87
N VAL A 482 7.20 12.32 -12.98
CA VAL A 482 7.17 13.79 -13.18
C VAL A 482 6.33 14.48 -12.11
N ASP A 483 6.97 15.37 -11.35
CA ASP A 483 6.27 16.27 -10.44
C ASP A 483 5.61 17.43 -11.19
N PHE A 484 4.42 17.83 -10.74
CA PHE A 484 3.65 18.88 -11.37
C PHE A 484 3.08 19.82 -10.31
N TYR A 485 3.55 21.05 -10.32
CA TYR A 485 2.98 22.13 -9.55
C TYR A 485 2.18 23.03 -10.46
N TYR A 486 0.88 23.18 -10.20
CA TYR A 486 0.02 23.95 -11.09
C TYR A 486 -0.94 24.84 -10.33
N ARG A 487 -1.34 25.92 -10.99
CA ARG A 487 -2.44 26.80 -10.58
C ARG A 487 -3.29 27.11 -11.80
N VAL A 488 -4.60 26.94 -11.66
CA VAL A 488 -5.61 27.43 -12.62
C VAL A 488 -6.19 28.75 -12.14
N GLU A 489 -6.75 29.56 -13.05
CA GLU A 489 -7.39 30.83 -12.67
C GLU A 489 -8.44 30.62 -11.56
N GLY A 490 -8.36 31.43 -10.50
CA GLY A 490 -9.25 31.33 -9.34
C GLY A 490 -9.08 30.09 -8.46
N GLY A 491 -8.17 29.18 -8.81
CA GLY A 491 -7.87 27.96 -8.06
C GLY A 491 -6.71 28.09 -7.06
N THR A 492 -6.63 27.12 -6.16
CA THR A 492 -5.49 26.96 -5.24
C THR A 492 -4.37 26.20 -5.94
N ALA A 493 -3.14 26.71 -5.85
CA ALA A 493 -1.97 26.03 -6.38
C ALA A 493 -1.67 24.72 -5.63
N LYS A 494 -1.29 23.65 -6.34
CA LYS A 494 -1.08 22.33 -5.73
C LYS A 494 0.09 21.58 -6.39
N LEU A 495 0.90 20.93 -5.55
CA LEU A 495 1.89 19.92 -5.99
C LEU A 495 1.19 18.57 -6.16
N THR A 496 1.43 17.90 -7.29
CA THR A 496 0.87 16.60 -7.61
C THR A 496 1.73 15.89 -8.67
N THR A 497 1.31 14.72 -9.14
CA THR A 497 1.94 14.02 -10.28
C THR A 497 1.37 14.55 -11.60
N LEU A 498 2.22 14.75 -12.61
CA LEU A 498 1.79 15.22 -13.93
C LEU A 498 0.72 14.28 -14.52
N ARG A 499 -0.41 14.85 -14.95
CA ARG A 499 -1.52 14.14 -15.59
C ARG A 499 -2.43 15.11 -16.34
N PRO A 500 -3.17 14.66 -17.36
CA PRO A 500 -4.16 15.49 -18.03
C PRO A 500 -5.33 15.85 -17.11
N GLY A 501 -6.15 16.83 -17.50
CA GLY A 501 -7.33 17.26 -16.74
C GLY A 501 -7.07 18.37 -15.72
N LEU A 502 -5.85 18.91 -15.68
CA LEU A 502 -5.40 19.95 -14.75
C LEU A 502 -5.26 21.34 -15.40
N SER A 503 -6.02 21.59 -16.46
CA SER A 503 -6.22 22.91 -17.08
C SER A 503 -7.52 23.55 -16.61
N GLU A 504 -7.76 24.82 -16.94
CA GLU A 504 -8.99 25.56 -16.58
C GLU A 504 -10.27 24.88 -17.05
N SER A 505 -10.18 24.10 -18.13
CA SER A 505 -11.29 23.41 -18.78
C SER A 505 -11.25 21.89 -18.61
N SER A 506 -10.46 21.36 -17.66
CA SER A 506 -10.26 19.92 -17.45
C SER A 506 -9.76 19.19 -18.70
N GLN A 507 -8.92 19.88 -19.46
CA GLN A 507 -8.28 19.44 -20.71
C GLN A 507 -6.79 19.19 -20.47
N PHE A 508 -6.00 19.05 -21.54
CA PHE A 508 -4.55 18.98 -21.45
C PHE A 508 -3.88 19.98 -22.42
N GLY A 509 -2.68 20.43 -22.05
CA GLY A 509 -1.82 21.28 -22.86
C GLY A 509 -0.47 20.60 -23.20
N PRO A 510 0.54 21.38 -23.60
CA PRO A 510 1.82 20.81 -24.01
C PRO A 510 2.58 20.14 -22.86
N GLU A 511 2.20 20.40 -21.59
CA GLU A 511 2.88 19.88 -20.40
C GLU A 511 2.96 18.36 -20.38
N ILE A 512 1.98 17.65 -20.95
CA ILE A 512 1.89 16.18 -20.88
C ILE A 512 3.01 15.54 -21.67
N THR A 513 3.19 15.94 -22.92
CA THR A 513 4.24 15.42 -23.80
C THR A 513 5.59 16.04 -23.46
N LEU A 514 5.63 17.33 -23.06
CA LEU A 514 6.83 17.98 -22.54
C LEU A 514 7.41 17.20 -21.35
N GLY A 515 6.61 16.97 -20.31
CA GLY A 515 7.06 16.26 -19.11
C GLY A 515 7.52 14.85 -19.41
N ARG A 516 6.82 14.14 -20.31
CA ARG A 516 7.22 12.79 -20.72
C ARG A 516 8.59 12.74 -21.39
N HIS A 517 8.84 13.59 -22.37
CA HIS A 517 10.13 13.62 -23.06
C HIS A 517 11.26 14.07 -22.13
N MET A 518 11.02 15.06 -21.26
CA MET A 518 12.01 15.46 -20.27
C MET A 518 12.32 14.31 -19.30
N ALA A 519 11.31 13.56 -18.84
CA ALA A 519 11.53 12.41 -17.95
C ALA A 519 12.35 11.31 -18.65
N ASN A 520 12.00 10.97 -19.89
CA ASN A 520 12.75 9.99 -20.68
C ASN A 520 14.22 10.41 -20.89
N LEU A 521 14.47 11.71 -21.09
CA LEU A 521 15.81 12.24 -21.28
C LEU A 521 16.71 11.99 -20.05
N TYR A 522 16.17 12.17 -18.85
CA TYR A 522 16.90 12.02 -17.59
C TYR A 522 16.73 10.65 -16.92
N ALA A 523 16.00 9.70 -17.54
CA ALA A 523 15.69 8.40 -16.94
C ALA A 523 16.93 7.59 -16.54
N ASN A 524 18.07 7.81 -17.21
CA ASN A 524 19.34 7.14 -16.93
C ASN A 524 20.25 7.92 -15.96
N GLU A 525 19.85 9.10 -15.49
CA GLU A 525 20.57 9.87 -14.49
C GLU A 525 20.07 9.52 -13.08
N THR A 526 20.85 8.69 -12.37
CA THR A 526 20.54 8.29 -10.98
C THR A 526 20.37 9.51 -10.07
N GLY A 527 19.22 9.61 -9.39
CA GLY A 527 18.91 10.69 -8.45
C GLY A 527 18.41 11.97 -9.12
N THR A 528 18.21 11.98 -10.44
CA THR A 528 17.61 13.10 -11.18
C THR A 528 16.12 12.88 -11.39
N ARG A 529 15.32 13.94 -11.24
CA ARG A 529 13.87 13.91 -11.46
C ARG A 529 13.37 15.18 -12.13
N VAL A 530 12.28 15.08 -12.88
CA VAL A 530 11.68 16.23 -13.59
C VAL A 530 10.49 16.79 -12.83
N ALA A 531 10.37 18.12 -12.84
CA ALA A 531 9.19 18.83 -12.39
C ALA A 531 8.76 19.91 -13.39
N ILE A 532 7.45 20.17 -13.47
CA ILE A 532 6.90 21.31 -14.20
C ILE A 532 6.15 22.22 -13.22
N ILE A 533 6.42 23.52 -13.29
CA ILE A 533 5.63 24.53 -12.59
C ILE A 533 4.81 25.32 -13.63
N LYS A 534 3.48 25.12 -13.65
CA LYS A 534 2.56 25.70 -14.63
C LYS A 534 1.66 26.77 -14.03
N TYR A 535 1.63 27.93 -14.67
CA TYR A 535 0.51 28.87 -14.60
C TYR A 535 0.30 29.52 -15.96
N ALA A 536 -0.86 29.29 -16.55
CA ALA A 536 -1.29 29.90 -17.80
C ALA A 536 -2.79 30.18 -17.71
N ASN A 537 -3.25 31.29 -18.30
CA ASN A 537 -4.65 31.72 -18.18
C ASN A 537 -5.24 32.12 -19.54
N GLY A 538 -6.36 31.49 -19.89
CA GLY A 538 -7.06 31.69 -21.16
C GLY A 538 -7.43 33.15 -21.45
N GLY A 539 -7.14 33.62 -22.66
CA GLY A 539 -7.55 34.95 -23.12
C GLY A 539 -6.72 36.12 -22.58
N THR A 540 -5.66 35.85 -21.83
CA THR A 540 -4.78 36.89 -21.28
C THR A 540 -3.83 37.49 -22.32
N ASN A 541 -3.46 38.77 -22.13
CA ASN A 541 -2.57 39.52 -23.03
C ASN A 541 -1.25 39.94 -22.36
N LEU A 542 -0.21 40.14 -23.18
CA LEU A 542 1.10 40.60 -22.73
C LEU A 542 1.15 42.10 -22.48
N ASN A 543 0.33 42.87 -23.18
CA ASN A 543 0.32 44.32 -23.07
C ASN A 543 -0.02 44.87 -21.65
N VAL A 544 -0.89 44.19 -20.91
CA VAL A 544 -1.34 44.65 -19.57
C VAL A 544 -1.24 43.55 -18.52
N GLN A 545 -1.68 42.33 -18.86
CA GLN A 545 -1.92 41.25 -17.89
C GLN A 545 -0.65 40.48 -17.54
N TRP A 546 0.20 40.21 -18.54
CA TRP A 546 1.53 39.63 -18.36
C TRP A 546 2.66 40.68 -18.42
N LYS A 547 2.30 41.96 -18.33
CA LYS A 547 3.27 43.05 -18.43
C LYS A 547 4.33 42.93 -17.33
N ALA A 548 5.60 43.03 -17.70
CA ALA A 548 6.70 43.15 -16.74
C ALA A 548 6.97 44.62 -16.35
N GLY A 549 7.24 44.82 -15.06
CA GLY A 549 7.67 46.06 -14.44
C GLY A 549 9.19 46.25 -14.45
N GLY A 550 9.96 45.17 -14.69
CA GLY A 550 11.42 45.22 -14.84
C GLY A 550 12.17 45.38 -13.52
N THR A 551 11.64 44.84 -12.43
CA THR A 551 12.16 45.04 -11.07
C THR A 551 12.57 43.74 -10.35
N ALA A 552 12.45 42.57 -10.99
CA ALA A 552 12.61 41.26 -10.34
C ALA A 552 11.64 41.00 -9.16
N THR A 553 10.56 41.79 -9.07
CA THR A 553 9.53 41.70 -8.03
C THR A 553 8.18 41.94 -8.66
N THR A 554 7.11 41.55 -7.96
CA THR A 554 5.72 41.78 -8.39
C THR A 554 5.31 43.25 -8.54
N SER A 555 6.20 44.19 -8.16
CA SER A 555 5.90 45.62 -8.17
C SER A 555 5.82 46.20 -9.58
N GLY A 556 4.62 46.55 -10.02
CA GLY A 556 4.38 47.15 -11.33
C GLY A 556 4.12 46.14 -12.45
N ASP A 557 4.14 44.84 -12.09
CA ASP A 557 3.81 43.73 -12.96
C ASP A 557 2.29 43.61 -13.16
N GLY A 558 1.90 43.03 -14.30
CA GLY A 558 0.52 42.70 -14.60
C GLY A 558 -0.01 41.57 -13.71
N THR A 559 -1.33 41.49 -13.54
CA THR A 559 -1.97 40.56 -12.59
C THR A 559 -1.65 39.09 -12.84
N GLU A 560 -1.54 38.68 -14.10
CA GLU A 560 -1.27 37.29 -14.47
C GLU A 560 0.21 36.97 -14.27
N TYR A 561 1.12 37.93 -14.53
CA TYR A 561 2.53 37.73 -14.25
C TYR A 561 2.81 37.65 -12.75
N VAL A 562 2.13 38.45 -11.93
CA VAL A 562 2.17 38.31 -10.46
C VAL A 562 1.70 36.92 -10.03
N ALA A 563 0.58 36.44 -10.57
CA ALA A 563 0.07 35.11 -10.25
C ALA A 563 1.01 33.98 -10.68
N PHE A 564 1.68 34.13 -11.83
CA PHE A 564 2.77 33.24 -12.26
C PHE A 564 3.91 33.26 -11.24
N GLN A 565 4.41 34.45 -10.86
CA GLN A 565 5.52 34.58 -9.92
C GLN A 565 5.21 33.97 -8.55
N GLU A 566 4.00 34.17 -8.04
CA GLU A 566 3.51 33.53 -6.82
C GLU A 566 3.49 32.00 -6.96
N THR A 567 3.01 31.49 -8.09
CA THR A 567 2.93 30.04 -8.37
C THR A 567 4.32 29.41 -8.45
N VAL A 568 5.28 30.08 -9.10
CA VAL A 568 6.68 29.63 -9.12
C VAL A 568 7.26 29.63 -7.72
N THR A 569 7.05 30.70 -6.94
CA THR A 569 7.56 30.79 -5.57
C THR A 569 7.03 29.67 -4.68
N SER A 570 5.71 29.43 -4.69
CA SER A 570 5.11 28.38 -3.88
C SER A 570 5.42 26.97 -4.40
N GLY A 571 5.60 26.81 -5.72
CA GLY A 571 5.99 25.56 -6.35
C GLY A 571 7.40 25.13 -5.99
N LEU A 572 8.37 26.06 -6.06
CA LEU A 572 9.74 25.81 -5.62
C LEU A 572 9.79 25.46 -4.14
N ALA A 573 9.02 26.15 -3.30
CA ALA A 573 8.93 25.82 -1.87
C ALA A 573 8.34 24.43 -1.61
N ALA A 574 7.29 24.04 -2.35
CA ALA A 574 6.68 22.72 -2.23
C ALA A 574 7.62 21.59 -2.69
N LEU A 575 8.35 21.81 -3.79
CA LEU A 575 9.36 20.86 -4.29
C LEU A 575 10.53 20.72 -3.31
N ALA A 576 11.05 21.82 -2.78
CA ALA A 576 12.11 21.79 -1.76
C ALA A 576 11.65 21.10 -0.46
N ALA A 577 10.37 21.23 -0.09
CA ALA A 577 9.82 20.52 1.06
C ALA A 577 9.67 19.01 0.80
N LYS A 578 9.28 18.61 -0.43
CA LYS A 578 9.16 17.21 -0.82
C LYS A 578 10.52 16.53 -0.98
N TYR A 579 11.51 17.26 -1.47
CA TYR A 579 12.86 16.77 -1.76
C TYR A 579 13.92 17.65 -1.07
N PRO A 580 14.08 17.55 0.25
CA PRO A 580 14.91 18.47 1.04
C PRO A 580 16.41 18.41 0.70
N ASN A 581 16.87 17.31 0.10
CA ASN A 581 18.26 17.10 -0.28
C ASN A 581 18.52 17.30 -1.77
N ALA A 582 17.47 17.64 -2.56
CA ALA A 582 17.61 17.89 -3.98
C ALA A 582 18.11 19.30 -4.28
N THR A 583 19.00 19.42 -5.27
CA THR A 583 19.27 20.70 -5.92
C THR A 583 18.14 21.00 -6.91
N LEU A 584 17.49 22.15 -6.77
CA LEU A 584 16.44 22.61 -7.69
C LEU A 584 17.07 23.44 -8.80
N GLU A 585 16.96 22.96 -10.04
CA GLU A 585 17.54 23.57 -11.23
C GLU A 585 16.43 24.02 -12.18
N LEU A 586 16.35 25.33 -12.43
CA LEU A 586 15.41 25.87 -13.42
C LEU A 586 16.01 25.70 -14.81
N GLU A 587 15.51 24.71 -15.54
CA GLU A 587 16.03 24.28 -16.83
C GLU A 587 15.64 25.23 -17.97
N SER A 588 14.38 25.68 -17.96
CA SER A 588 13.87 26.64 -18.95
C SER A 588 12.53 27.23 -18.53
N MET A 589 12.13 28.30 -19.21
CA MET A 589 10.74 28.74 -19.28
C MET A 589 10.18 28.51 -20.69
N VAL A 590 9.06 27.81 -20.78
CA VAL A 590 8.30 27.61 -22.03
C VAL A 590 7.10 28.55 -22.08
N TRP A 591 6.87 29.13 -23.26
CA TRP A 591 5.91 30.23 -23.46
C TRP A 591 5.09 30.03 -24.72
N MET A 592 3.77 29.98 -24.57
CA MET A 592 2.81 29.97 -25.68
C MET A 592 1.72 31.03 -25.45
N GLN A 593 1.87 32.16 -26.14
CA GLN A 593 0.98 33.31 -26.04
C GLN A 593 1.11 34.25 -27.25
N GLY A 594 0.08 35.07 -27.46
CA GLY A 594 0.12 36.24 -28.33
C GLY A 594 -1.22 36.50 -29.02
N GLU A 595 -2.15 35.54 -28.94
CA GLU A 595 -3.43 35.61 -29.64
C GLU A 595 -4.27 36.80 -29.18
N SER A 596 -4.27 37.12 -27.88
CA SER A 596 -4.98 38.29 -27.34
C SER A 596 -4.29 39.63 -27.64
N ASP A 597 -3.02 39.62 -28.04
CA ASP A 597 -2.28 40.81 -28.46
C ASP A 597 -2.36 41.05 -29.98
N ALA A 598 -2.86 40.07 -30.76
CA ALA A 598 -3.08 40.17 -32.20
C ALA A 598 -4.29 41.07 -32.56
N VAL A 599 -4.30 42.28 -32.00
CA VAL A 599 -5.32 43.32 -32.16
C VAL A 599 -4.69 44.69 -32.36
N SER A 600 -5.49 45.64 -32.87
CA SER A 600 -5.05 47.01 -33.14
C SER A 600 -4.50 47.70 -31.90
N GLY A 601 -3.28 48.23 -32.00
CA GLY A 601 -2.63 49.01 -30.95
C GLY A 601 -1.85 48.19 -29.93
N TRP A 602 -2.02 46.87 -29.87
CA TRP A 602 -1.25 45.99 -28.98
C TRP A 602 -0.22 45.16 -29.74
N ALA A 603 -0.55 44.70 -30.95
CA ALA A 603 0.36 43.91 -31.78
C ALA A 603 1.70 44.62 -32.03
N ASP A 604 1.67 45.93 -32.30
CA ASP A 604 2.88 46.73 -32.53
C ASP A 604 3.74 46.92 -31.27
N LEU A 605 3.17 46.70 -30.07
CA LEU A 605 3.88 46.78 -28.79
C LEU A 605 4.44 45.43 -28.35
N TYR A 606 4.01 44.34 -29.00
CA TYR A 606 4.29 42.97 -28.55
C TYR A 606 5.79 42.69 -28.44
N GLN A 607 6.59 43.10 -29.43
CA GLN A 607 8.04 42.89 -29.42
C GLN A 607 8.69 43.51 -28.17
N ALA A 608 8.39 44.79 -27.91
CA ALA A 608 8.97 45.50 -26.77
C ALA A 608 8.51 44.89 -25.43
N ASN A 609 7.23 44.51 -25.34
CA ASN A 609 6.69 43.90 -24.12
C ASN A 609 7.29 42.51 -23.88
N LEU A 610 7.47 41.68 -24.91
CA LEU A 610 8.07 40.36 -24.78
C LEU A 610 9.55 40.43 -24.43
N THR A 611 10.31 41.35 -25.04
CA THR A 611 11.70 41.60 -24.63
C THR A 611 11.79 42.00 -23.15
N ALA A 612 10.92 42.91 -22.69
CA ALA A 612 10.90 43.34 -21.30
C ALA A 612 10.49 42.20 -20.34
N PHE A 613 9.53 41.37 -20.76
CA PHE A 613 9.07 40.22 -20.01
C PHE A 613 10.17 39.17 -19.81
N ILE A 614 10.85 38.76 -20.88
CA ILE A 614 11.95 37.80 -20.81
C ILE A 614 13.09 38.34 -19.93
N ALA A 615 13.43 39.63 -20.08
CA ALA A 615 14.45 40.26 -19.26
C ALA A 615 14.09 40.23 -17.77
N ASP A 616 12.84 40.50 -17.41
CA ASP A 616 12.40 40.47 -16.00
C ASP A 616 12.28 39.05 -15.44
N VAL A 617 11.83 38.08 -16.25
CA VAL A 617 11.87 36.64 -15.90
C VAL A 617 13.30 36.23 -15.55
N ARG A 618 14.30 36.58 -16.36
CA ARG A 618 15.71 36.27 -16.10
C ARG A 618 16.30 37.05 -14.92
N LEU A 619 15.84 38.28 -14.70
CA LEU A 619 16.19 39.03 -13.49
C LEU A 619 15.68 38.33 -12.22
N THR A 620 14.49 37.72 -12.28
CA THR A 620 13.88 37.02 -11.13
C THR A 620 14.44 35.61 -10.94
N TYR A 621 14.61 34.84 -12.02
CA TYR A 621 14.83 33.39 -11.97
C TYR A 621 16.22 32.92 -12.42
N GLY A 622 17.04 33.81 -12.97
CA GLY A 622 18.41 33.50 -13.38
C GLY A 622 18.73 34.09 -14.75
N SER A 623 19.88 34.78 -14.84
CA SER A 623 20.29 35.51 -16.06
C SER A 623 20.49 34.61 -17.27
N ASN A 624 20.73 33.32 -17.04
CA ASN A 624 21.02 32.32 -18.07
C ASN A 624 19.82 31.40 -18.34
N LEU A 625 18.65 31.64 -17.74
CA LEU A 625 17.48 30.78 -17.93
C LEU A 625 17.06 30.78 -19.42
N PRO A 626 17.12 29.62 -20.10
CA PRO A 626 16.59 29.49 -21.46
C PRO A 626 15.11 29.83 -21.53
N PHE A 627 14.70 30.51 -22.60
CA PHE A 627 13.32 30.89 -22.83
C PHE A 627 12.85 30.36 -24.19
N VAL A 628 11.85 29.48 -24.22
CA VAL A 628 11.41 28.78 -25.44
C VAL A 628 10.02 29.26 -25.82
N ILE A 629 9.89 29.80 -27.04
CA ILE A 629 8.63 30.36 -27.57
C ILE A 629 8.00 29.40 -28.57
N GLY A 630 6.73 29.05 -28.33
CA GLY A 630 5.85 28.53 -29.37
C GLY A 630 5.37 29.69 -30.24
N ARG A 631 5.82 29.76 -31.50
CA ARG A 631 5.35 30.82 -32.42
C ARG A 631 3.88 30.64 -32.71
N LEU A 632 3.11 31.72 -32.83
CA LEU A 632 1.73 31.61 -33.28
C LEU A 632 1.65 31.01 -34.69
N SER A 633 0.64 30.18 -34.95
CA SER A 633 0.48 29.50 -36.23
C SER A 633 -0.22 30.40 -37.25
N SER A 634 0.25 30.41 -38.49
CA SER A 634 -0.40 31.06 -39.62
C SER A 634 -1.78 30.45 -39.93
N LYS A 635 -2.08 29.25 -39.41
CA LYS A 635 -3.39 28.60 -39.49
C LYS A 635 -4.41 29.14 -38.48
N GLN A 636 -4.03 29.99 -37.52
CA GLN A 636 -4.98 30.58 -36.54
C GLN A 636 -5.86 31.67 -37.17
N THR A 637 -6.69 31.29 -38.14
CA THR A 637 -7.47 32.21 -38.98
C THR A 637 -8.62 32.91 -38.24
N SER A 638 -8.89 32.53 -36.99
CA SER A 638 -9.79 33.27 -36.10
C SER A 638 -9.21 34.61 -35.63
N LEU A 639 -7.90 34.81 -35.79
CA LEU A 639 -7.21 36.06 -35.52
C LEU A 639 -7.16 36.96 -36.76
N THR A 640 -7.01 38.26 -36.54
CA THR A 640 -6.84 39.21 -37.66
C THR A 640 -5.47 39.04 -38.29
N SER A 641 -5.42 38.60 -39.56
CA SER A 641 -4.18 38.21 -40.25
C SER A 641 -3.06 39.25 -40.22
N SER A 642 -3.37 40.55 -40.31
CA SER A 642 -2.34 41.60 -40.24
C SER A 642 -1.67 41.66 -38.88
N TYR A 643 -2.46 41.61 -37.80
CA TYR A 643 -1.93 41.68 -36.44
C TYR A 643 -1.27 40.37 -36.01
N LEU A 644 -1.79 39.22 -36.45
CA LEU A 644 -1.13 37.92 -36.28
C LEU A 644 0.28 37.95 -36.89
N LYS A 645 0.43 38.46 -38.12
CA LYS A 645 1.75 38.60 -38.76
C LYS A 645 2.67 39.56 -38.00
N THR A 646 2.14 40.65 -37.44
CA THR A 646 2.92 41.56 -36.59
C THR A 646 3.42 40.85 -35.32
N VAL A 647 2.56 40.11 -34.62
CA VAL A 647 2.94 39.36 -33.42
C VAL A 647 3.95 38.25 -33.75
N GLN A 648 3.73 37.51 -34.83
CA GLN A 648 4.67 36.50 -35.33
C GLN A 648 6.05 37.10 -35.62
N ALA A 649 6.11 38.21 -36.35
CA ALA A 649 7.36 38.90 -36.64
C ALA A 649 8.05 39.43 -35.37
N ALA A 650 7.26 39.86 -34.37
CA ALA A 650 7.77 40.25 -33.07
C ALA A 650 8.38 39.05 -32.31
N GLN A 651 7.71 37.89 -32.28
CA GLN A 651 8.25 36.67 -31.68
C GLN A 651 9.56 36.24 -32.35
N ASP A 652 9.59 36.22 -33.69
CA ASP A 652 10.78 35.91 -34.48
C ASP A 652 11.94 36.88 -34.17
N ALA A 653 11.65 38.19 -34.08
CA ALA A 653 12.65 39.21 -33.81
C ALA A 653 13.21 39.16 -32.38
N VAL A 654 12.39 38.78 -31.38
CA VAL A 654 12.86 38.61 -30.00
C VAL A 654 13.80 37.42 -29.89
N ALA A 655 13.43 36.26 -30.44
CA ALA A 655 14.30 35.08 -30.42
C ALA A 655 15.63 35.33 -31.16
N ALA A 656 15.58 35.96 -32.34
CA ALA A 656 16.79 36.28 -33.10
C ALA A 656 17.73 37.30 -32.43
N ALA A 657 17.25 38.07 -31.45
CA ALA A 657 18.03 39.10 -30.76
C ALA A 657 18.68 38.62 -29.46
N ASP A 658 18.38 37.39 -29.02
CA ASP A 658 18.73 36.89 -27.70
C ASP A 658 19.16 35.42 -27.77
N PRO A 659 20.45 35.12 -27.55
CA PRO A 659 21.03 33.80 -27.82
C PRO A 659 20.57 32.69 -26.85
N LEU A 660 19.80 33.02 -25.82
CA LEU A 660 19.17 32.05 -24.93
C LEU A 660 17.64 32.01 -25.09
N THR A 661 17.10 32.68 -26.11
CA THR A 661 15.69 32.65 -26.45
C THR A 661 15.48 31.87 -27.74
N SER A 662 14.84 30.70 -27.63
CA SER A 662 14.50 29.86 -28.76
C SER A 662 13.08 30.09 -29.24
N ILE A 663 12.83 29.76 -30.50
CA ILE A 663 11.49 29.74 -31.09
C ILE A 663 11.34 28.56 -32.05
N PHE A 664 10.17 27.93 -32.06
CA PHE A 664 9.81 26.94 -33.07
C PHE A 664 8.50 27.30 -33.78
N ASN A 665 8.40 26.90 -35.04
CA ASN A 665 7.24 27.15 -35.88
C ASN A 665 6.14 26.11 -35.66
N THR A 666 4.91 26.55 -35.46
CA THR A 666 3.73 25.70 -35.22
C THR A 666 2.82 25.59 -36.44
N ASP A 667 3.23 26.08 -37.61
CA ASP A 667 2.44 26.04 -38.85
C ASP A 667 2.11 24.61 -39.31
N SER A 668 2.95 23.63 -39.01
CA SER A 668 2.67 22.22 -39.30
C SER A 668 1.65 21.61 -38.34
N PHE A 669 1.52 22.14 -37.13
CA PHE A 669 0.72 21.54 -36.07
C PHE A 669 -0.78 21.67 -36.36
N GLU A 670 -1.55 20.69 -35.88
CA GLU A 670 -2.99 20.60 -36.14
C GLU A 670 -3.79 21.47 -35.17
N LEU A 671 -4.73 22.27 -35.71
CA LEU A 671 -5.67 23.08 -34.94
C LEU A 671 -7.03 22.40 -34.80
N ASN A 672 -7.76 22.74 -33.74
CA ASN A 672 -9.18 22.46 -33.62
C ASN A 672 -9.99 23.20 -34.69
N SER A 673 -11.25 22.79 -34.86
CA SER A 673 -12.18 23.41 -35.82
C SER A 673 -12.49 24.89 -35.54
N ASP A 674 -12.14 25.41 -34.36
CA ASP A 674 -12.26 26.82 -34.03
C ASP A 674 -11.17 27.69 -34.68
N ASN A 675 -10.19 27.08 -35.36
CA ASN A 675 -9.04 27.74 -35.99
C ASN A 675 -8.31 28.72 -35.05
N LEU A 676 -8.26 28.40 -33.76
CA LEU A 676 -7.61 29.20 -32.72
C LEU A 676 -6.77 28.33 -31.80
N HIS A 677 -7.32 27.20 -31.33
CA HIS A 677 -6.66 26.33 -30.37
C HIS A 677 -6.03 25.12 -31.05
N PHE A 678 -4.86 24.67 -30.56
CA PHE A 678 -4.25 23.44 -31.04
C PHE A 678 -5.08 22.21 -30.63
N SER A 679 -5.20 21.27 -31.56
CA SER A 679 -5.84 19.98 -31.34
C SER A 679 -5.01 19.10 -30.41
N ALA A 680 -5.50 17.90 -30.09
CA ALA A 680 -4.73 16.94 -29.31
C ALA A 680 -3.38 16.59 -29.96
N ASN A 681 -3.33 16.43 -31.29
CA ASN A 681 -2.07 16.19 -32.00
C ASN A 681 -1.18 17.43 -31.94
N GLY A 682 -1.74 18.62 -32.21
CA GLY A 682 -0.95 19.86 -32.18
C GLY A 682 -0.40 20.22 -30.80
N GLN A 683 -1.11 19.88 -29.72
CA GLN A 683 -0.63 20.04 -28.34
C GLN A 683 0.51 19.05 -28.01
N GLN A 684 0.43 17.82 -28.51
CA GLN A 684 1.52 16.84 -28.38
C GLN A 684 2.77 17.27 -29.15
N ASP A 685 2.60 17.68 -30.43
CA ASP A 685 3.69 18.19 -31.27
C ASP A 685 4.38 19.40 -30.60
N MET A 686 3.60 20.28 -30.00
CA MET A 686 4.10 21.43 -29.26
C MET A 686 4.84 21.03 -27.99
N GLY A 687 4.35 20.05 -27.23
CA GLY A 687 5.06 19.50 -26.07
C GLY A 687 6.41 18.86 -26.45
N SER A 688 6.47 18.10 -27.54
CA SER A 688 7.71 17.54 -28.09
C SER A 688 8.68 18.63 -28.54
N ALA A 689 8.20 19.67 -29.22
CA ALA A 689 9.04 20.79 -29.66
C ALA A 689 9.59 21.60 -28.48
N PHE A 690 8.77 21.83 -27.44
CA PHE A 690 9.24 22.44 -26.19
C PHE A 690 10.33 21.59 -25.53
N ALA A 691 10.11 20.28 -25.37
CA ALA A 691 11.10 19.39 -24.75
C ALA A 691 12.44 19.40 -25.51
N ALA A 692 12.39 19.29 -26.84
CA ALA A 692 13.59 19.29 -27.67
C ALA A 692 14.39 20.60 -27.55
N LYS A 693 13.72 21.76 -27.54
CA LYS A 693 14.39 23.05 -27.38
C LYS A 693 14.85 23.29 -25.95
N THR A 694 14.08 22.89 -24.93
CA THR A 694 14.53 22.91 -23.53
C THR A 694 15.81 22.09 -23.37
N ALA A 695 15.85 20.85 -23.86
CA ALA A 695 17.02 19.99 -23.76
C ALA A 695 18.25 20.55 -24.48
N TYR A 696 18.08 21.11 -25.68
CA TYR A 696 19.18 21.73 -26.42
C TYR A 696 19.75 22.96 -25.68
N TYR A 697 18.90 23.88 -25.23
CA TYR A 697 19.40 25.10 -24.58
C TYR A 697 19.89 24.87 -23.14
N GLY A 698 19.39 23.86 -22.44
CA GLY A 698 20.00 23.37 -21.21
C GLY A 698 21.43 22.91 -21.45
N TRP A 699 21.63 22.05 -22.46
CA TRP A 699 22.97 21.64 -22.89
C TRP A 699 23.85 22.82 -23.33
N VAL A 700 23.29 23.84 -24.00
CA VAL A 700 24.04 25.06 -24.36
C VAL A 700 24.59 25.77 -23.12
N VAL A 701 23.77 25.95 -22.09
CA VAL A 701 24.15 26.62 -20.84
C VAL A 701 25.23 25.84 -20.09
N ASP A 702 25.16 24.50 -20.14
CA ASP A 702 26.14 23.63 -19.47
C ASP A 702 27.45 23.49 -20.24
N THR A 703 27.41 23.60 -21.57
CA THR A 703 28.54 23.26 -22.44
C THR A 703 29.35 24.49 -22.86
N PHE A 704 28.68 25.59 -23.20
CA PHE A 704 29.33 26.76 -23.76
C PHE A 704 29.61 27.83 -22.72
N SER A 705 30.72 28.54 -22.91
CA SER A 705 30.99 29.74 -22.12
C SER A 705 29.96 30.84 -22.40
N ASN A 706 29.67 31.69 -21.41
CA ASN A 706 28.83 32.87 -21.63
C ASN A 706 29.36 33.75 -22.78
N GLU A 707 30.67 33.79 -23.00
CA GLU A 707 31.28 34.54 -24.10
C GLU A 707 30.94 33.93 -25.47
N ASP A 708 30.99 32.60 -25.60
CA ASP A 708 30.60 31.89 -26.83
C ASP A 708 29.10 32.04 -27.11
N ILE A 709 28.25 31.93 -26.07
CA ILE A 709 26.80 32.12 -26.17
C ILE A 709 26.49 33.53 -26.68
N GLN A 710 27.07 34.57 -26.07
CA GLN A 710 26.84 35.97 -26.50
C GLN A 710 27.42 36.29 -27.89
N ALA A 711 28.41 35.52 -28.35
CA ALA A 711 28.96 35.62 -29.70
C ALA A 711 28.12 34.86 -30.76
N GLY A 712 27.06 34.17 -30.36
CA GLY A 712 26.23 33.34 -31.26
C GLY A 712 26.92 32.06 -31.71
N LEU A 713 27.99 31.63 -31.02
CA LEU A 713 28.74 30.43 -31.37
C LEU A 713 28.10 29.13 -30.83
N ALA A 714 27.10 29.27 -29.95
CA ALA A 714 26.31 28.17 -29.39
C ALA A 714 24.95 27.99 -30.10
N GLU A 715 24.67 28.78 -31.15
CA GLU A 715 23.42 28.66 -31.90
C GLU A 715 23.28 27.27 -32.57
N PRO A 716 22.06 26.75 -32.76
CA PRO A 716 21.82 25.40 -33.31
C PRO A 716 22.51 25.11 -34.64
N ASP A 717 22.63 26.12 -35.51
CA ASP A 717 23.24 26.04 -36.84
C ASP A 717 24.71 26.49 -36.87
N ALA A 718 25.26 26.97 -35.76
CA ALA A 718 26.67 27.28 -35.64
C ALA A 718 27.51 25.99 -35.55
N ASP A 719 28.78 26.11 -35.92
CA ASP A 719 29.78 25.04 -35.93
C ASP A 719 31.03 25.59 -35.23
N ARG A 720 31.13 25.34 -33.91
CA ARG A 720 32.08 26.04 -33.04
C ARG A 720 33.52 25.62 -33.29
N ASP A 721 33.77 24.39 -33.69
CA ASP A 721 35.10 23.83 -33.91
C ASP A 721 35.47 23.67 -35.39
N GLY A 722 34.52 23.93 -36.31
CA GLY A 722 34.73 24.01 -37.74
C GLY A 722 34.83 22.64 -38.42
N ASP A 723 34.21 21.63 -37.82
CA ASP A 723 34.34 20.22 -38.22
C ASP A 723 33.27 19.80 -39.27
N GLY A 724 32.31 20.69 -39.53
CA GLY A 724 31.21 20.51 -40.48
C GLY A 724 29.90 20.02 -39.85
N GLN A 725 29.86 19.76 -38.54
CA GLN A 725 28.65 19.45 -37.78
C GLN A 725 28.14 20.71 -37.08
N SER A 726 26.84 20.95 -37.16
CA SER A 726 26.27 22.04 -36.37
C SER A 726 26.14 21.64 -34.91
N ASN A 727 26.04 22.60 -34.01
CA ASN A 727 25.86 22.35 -32.58
C ASN A 727 24.60 21.50 -32.29
N GLU A 728 23.53 21.63 -33.08
CA GLU A 728 22.35 20.75 -32.97
C GLU A 728 22.67 19.30 -33.37
N MET A 729 23.53 19.09 -34.37
CA MET A 729 24.02 17.75 -34.72
C MET A 729 24.95 17.19 -33.64
N GLU A 730 25.84 18.01 -33.10
CA GLU A 730 26.73 17.66 -31.98
C GLU A 730 25.91 17.24 -30.74
N PHE A 731 24.91 18.04 -30.38
CA PHE A 731 23.99 17.75 -29.29
C PHE A 731 23.25 16.42 -29.50
N LEU A 732 22.65 16.20 -30.66
CA LEU A 732 21.95 14.96 -30.96
C LEU A 732 22.92 13.76 -30.99
N GLY A 733 24.08 13.93 -31.61
CA GLY A 733 25.14 12.93 -31.73
C GLY A 733 25.88 12.62 -30.42
N ALA A 734 25.69 13.46 -29.39
CA ALA A 734 26.44 13.44 -28.14
C ALA A 734 27.97 13.56 -28.35
N SER A 735 28.38 14.41 -29.30
CA SER A 735 29.78 14.80 -29.54
C SER A 735 30.16 16.09 -28.81
N ASP A 736 31.44 16.48 -28.91
CA ASP A 736 32.03 17.58 -28.14
C ASP A 736 32.26 18.78 -29.08
N PRO A 737 31.49 19.88 -28.94
CA PRO A 737 31.51 20.99 -29.89
C PRO A 737 32.78 21.84 -29.84
N TYR A 738 33.73 21.51 -28.95
CA TYR A 738 35.06 22.11 -28.91
C TYR A 738 36.14 21.24 -29.57
N SER A 739 35.78 20.05 -30.07
CA SER A 739 36.72 19.05 -30.57
C SER A 739 36.35 18.56 -31.96
N SER A 740 37.04 19.11 -32.97
CA SER A 740 36.91 18.71 -34.38
C SER A 740 37.22 17.24 -34.71
N THR A 741 37.52 16.43 -33.69
CA THR A 741 37.74 14.98 -33.79
C THR A 741 36.64 14.16 -33.11
N SER A 742 35.77 14.80 -32.32
CA SER A 742 34.61 14.21 -31.69
C SER A 742 33.44 14.35 -32.65
N GLN A 743 33.18 13.31 -33.44
CA GLN A 743 32.11 13.35 -34.45
C GLN A 743 31.24 12.12 -34.35
N PHE A 744 29.92 12.29 -34.51
CA PHE A 744 29.05 11.14 -34.70
C PHE A 744 29.25 10.57 -36.12
N ASN A 745 29.78 9.35 -36.20
CA ASN A 745 29.94 8.64 -37.47
C ASN A 745 29.45 7.20 -37.37
N ALA A 746 28.94 6.69 -38.49
CA ALA A 746 28.57 5.30 -38.64
C ALA A 746 29.43 4.65 -39.72
N THR A 747 29.85 3.41 -39.46
CA THR A 747 30.64 2.59 -40.39
C THR A 747 29.86 1.34 -40.76
N PHE A 748 30.11 0.80 -41.94
CA PHE A 748 29.50 -0.44 -42.40
C PHE A 748 30.59 -1.44 -42.79
N LEU A 749 30.53 -2.64 -42.20
CA LEU A 749 31.39 -3.77 -42.53
C LEU A 749 30.54 -4.89 -43.13
N LYS A 750 30.88 -5.32 -44.35
CA LYS A 750 30.33 -6.55 -44.92
C LYS A 750 31.03 -7.76 -44.29
N ASP A 751 30.31 -8.58 -43.53
CA ASP A 751 30.85 -9.72 -42.77
C ASP A 751 30.44 -11.10 -43.34
N GLY A 752 29.53 -11.13 -44.31
CA GLY A 752 29.12 -12.32 -45.06
C GLY A 752 28.54 -11.98 -46.43
N PRO A 753 28.18 -12.98 -47.27
CA PRO A 753 27.58 -12.73 -48.59
C PRO A 753 26.27 -11.93 -48.48
N ASP A 754 25.48 -12.21 -47.44
CA ASP A 754 24.13 -11.72 -47.20
C ASP A 754 23.99 -11.00 -45.84
N SER A 755 25.11 -10.62 -45.21
CA SER A 755 25.13 -9.95 -43.92
C SER A 755 26.14 -8.80 -43.89
N GLY A 756 25.84 -7.79 -43.08
CA GLY A 756 26.78 -6.75 -42.71
C GLY A 756 26.49 -6.20 -41.33
N ILE A 757 27.46 -5.47 -40.78
CA ILE A 757 27.38 -4.85 -39.46
C ILE A 757 27.48 -3.35 -39.66
N ILE A 758 26.51 -2.60 -39.13
CA ILE A 758 26.64 -1.15 -38.92
C ILE A 758 27.19 -0.93 -37.51
N SER A 759 28.24 -0.11 -37.42
CA SER A 759 28.89 0.24 -36.16
C SER A 759 28.94 1.75 -35.98
N HIS A 760 28.51 2.24 -34.82
CA HIS A 760 28.56 3.67 -34.45
C HIS A 760 28.76 3.83 -32.93
N PRO A 761 29.33 4.96 -32.46
CA PRO A 761 29.32 5.27 -31.03
C PRO A 761 27.88 5.50 -30.58
N SER A 762 27.59 5.26 -29.30
CA SER A 762 26.26 5.50 -28.75
C SER A 762 26.32 6.18 -27.40
N SER A 763 25.25 6.91 -27.07
CA SER A 763 25.01 7.52 -25.77
C SER A 763 23.79 6.85 -25.15
N ALA A 764 23.85 6.55 -23.85
CA ALA A 764 22.71 6.02 -23.09
C ALA A 764 21.50 6.98 -23.06
N TYR A 765 21.69 8.24 -23.46
CA TYR A 765 20.67 9.29 -23.44
C TYR A 765 20.08 9.57 -24.83
N ARG A 766 20.29 8.67 -25.80
CA ARG A 766 19.83 8.83 -27.19
C ARG A 766 19.21 7.54 -27.72
N LEU A 767 18.30 7.71 -28.67
CA LEU A 767 17.73 6.63 -29.46
C LEU A 767 18.39 6.59 -30.84
N TYR A 768 18.67 5.38 -31.31
CA TYR A 768 19.32 5.13 -32.59
C TYR A 768 18.42 4.27 -33.48
N THR A 769 18.16 4.75 -34.69
CA THR A 769 17.39 4.02 -35.70
C THR A 769 18.23 3.82 -36.96
N VAL A 770 18.16 2.64 -37.57
CA VAL A 770 18.78 2.42 -38.87
C VAL A 770 17.70 2.44 -39.94
N GLU A 771 17.92 3.30 -40.92
CA GLU A 771 17.01 3.49 -42.03
C GLU A 771 17.72 3.23 -43.36
N LYS A 772 16.94 2.79 -44.35
CA LYS A 772 17.38 2.59 -45.73
C LYS A 772 16.60 3.49 -46.66
N LEU A 773 17.28 4.07 -47.64
CA LEU A 773 16.62 4.85 -48.67
C LEU A 773 15.81 3.93 -49.59
N LEU A 774 14.53 4.26 -49.79
CA LEU A 774 13.67 3.55 -50.74
C LEU A 774 14.24 3.64 -52.16
N GLU A 775 14.15 2.56 -52.94
CA GLU A 775 14.75 2.49 -54.28
C GLU A 775 14.20 3.56 -55.26
N ASP A 776 12.97 4.01 -55.04
CA ASP A 776 12.34 5.09 -55.82
C ASP A 776 12.76 6.50 -55.36
N GLY A 777 13.57 6.59 -54.30
CA GLY A 777 14.02 7.85 -53.70
C GLY A 777 12.92 8.63 -52.96
N SER A 778 11.76 8.03 -52.74
CA SER A 778 10.59 8.72 -52.15
C SER A 778 10.72 8.97 -50.64
N GLY A 779 11.62 8.27 -49.96
CA GLY A 779 11.80 8.40 -48.52
C GLY A 779 12.75 7.36 -47.93
N TRP A 780 12.75 7.29 -46.61
CA TRP A 780 13.54 6.35 -45.82
C TRP A 780 12.61 5.32 -45.17
N GLU A 781 12.98 4.05 -45.21
CA GLU A 781 12.32 2.95 -44.51
C GLU A 781 13.13 2.56 -43.27
N GLU A 782 12.47 2.47 -42.12
CA GLU A 782 13.08 1.89 -40.93
C GLU A 782 13.31 0.38 -41.15
N ILE A 783 14.54 -0.07 -40.91
CA ILE A 783 14.94 -1.47 -41.10
C ILE A 783 15.44 -2.11 -39.81
N LEU A 784 15.92 -1.31 -38.86
CA LEU A 784 16.16 -1.74 -37.49
C LEU A 784 15.49 -0.75 -36.57
N THR A 785 14.67 -1.28 -35.67
CA THR A 785 13.87 -0.51 -34.73
C THR A 785 14.72 0.37 -33.84
N SER A 786 14.18 1.55 -33.55
CA SER A 786 14.74 2.51 -32.61
C SER A 786 15.14 1.83 -31.29
N THR A 787 16.42 1.95 -30.92
CA THR A 787 16.98 1.32 -29.72
C THR A 787 17.78 2.33 -28.88
N PRO A 788 17.69 2.29 -27.53
CA PRO A 788 18.54 3.09 -26.67
C PRO A 788 20.02 2.76 -26.86
N GLY A 789 20.87 3.79 -26.80
CA GLY A 789 22.31 3.59 -26.78
C GLY A 789 22.80 2.96 -25.47
N THR A 790 24.04 2.47 -25.49
CA THR A 790 24.66 1.81 -24.33
C THR A 790 25.79 2.63 -23.71
N GLY A 791 26.17 3.76 -24.31
CA GLY A 791 27.39 4.49 -23.96
C GLY A 791 28.66 3.89 -24.58
N GLU A 792 28.54 2.75 -25.27
CA GLU A 792 29.63 2.07 -25.97
C GLU A 792 29.37 2.02 -27.48
N MET A 793 30.30 1.44 -28.23
CA MET A 793 30.10 1.16 -29.65
C MET A 793 28.95 0.17 -29.85
N MET A 794 27.88 0.60 -30.53
CA MET A 794 26.81 -0.29 -30.95
C MET A 794 27.18 -0.97 -32.27
N ASN A 795 26.94 -2.28 -32.34
CA ASN A 795 27.14 -3.10 -33.54
C ASN A 795 25.82 -3.76 -33.89
N GLN A 796 25.20 -3.33 -34.97
CA GLN A 796 23.89 -3.80 -35.40
C GLN A 796 24.04 -4.64 -36.67
N THR A 797 23.55 -5.88 -36.60
CA THR A 797 23.57 -6.81 -37.75
C THR A 797 22.43 -6.47 -38.70
N LEU A 798 22.74 -6.43 -39.99
CA LEU A 798 21.82 -6.05 -41.06
C LEU A 798 21.76 -7.19 -42.08
N GLU A 799 20.56 -7.67 -42.37
CA GLU A 799 20.35 -8.62 -43.46
C GLU A 799 20.57 -7.92 -44.80
N ALA A 800 21.69 -8.25 -45.46
CA ALA A 800 22.11 -7.68 -46.73
C ALA A 800 21.73 -8.59 -47.91
N THR A 801 20.54 -9.20 -47.85
CA THR A 801 20.00 -10.18 -48.83
C THR A 801 19.41 -9.54 -50.10
N GLY A 802 19.54 -8.21 -50.29
CA GLY A 802 18.90 -7.44 -51.37
C GLY A 802 19.83 -6.59 -52.24
N SER A 803 19.22 -5.73 -53.06
CA SER A 803 19.91 -4.71 -53.86
C SER A 803 20.80 -3.82 -52.99
N ARG A 804 21.91 -3.30 -53.55
CA ARG A 804 22.71 -2.26 -52.86
C ARG A 804 21.81 -1.03 -52.58
N GLY A 805 21.82 -0.55 -51.34
CA GLY A 805 21.08 0.63 -50.92
C GLY A 805 21.95 1.66 -50.19
N ILE A 806 21.37 2.82 -49.91
CA ILE A 806 21.96 3.83 -49.04
C ILE A 806 21.31 3.65 -47.66
N TYR A 807 22.13 3.63 -46.62
CA TYR A 807 21.70 3.47 -45.23
C TYR A 807 22.14 4.69 -44.43
N ARG A 808 21.38 5.03 -43.39
CA ARG A 808 21.79 6.02 -42.39
C ARG A 808 21.42 5.54 -41.00
N VAL A 809 22.19 6.01 -40.03
CA VAL A 809 21.83 5.94 -38.61
C VAL A 809 21.27 7.31 -38.25
N THR A 810 20.04 7.35 -37.76
CA THR A 810 19.44 8.57 -37.21
C THR A 810 19.53 8.53 -35.69
N VAL A 811 19.76 9.70 -35.10
CA VAL A 811 19.86 9.88 -33.65
C VAL A 811 18.74 10.80 -33.21
N ALA A 812 18.05 10.44 -32.14
CA ALA A 812 16.96 11.21 -31.57
C ALA A 812 17.06 11.27 -30.04
N LEU A 813 16.39 12.26 -29.45
CA LEU A 813 16.09 12.25 -28.02
C LEU A 813 15.03 11.18 -27.71
N PRO A 814 15.04 10.59 -26.50
CA PRO A 814 14.14 9.52 -26.11
C PRO A 814 12.68 9.93 -25.80
#